data_AF-A0A661JKQ2-F1
#
_entry.id   AF-A0A661JKQ2-F1
#
_cell.length_a   1.000
_cell.length_b   1.000
_cell.length_c   1.000
_cell.angle_alpha   90.00
_cell.angle_beta   90.00
_cell.angle_gamma   90.00
#
_symmetry.space_group_name_H-M   'P 1'
#
loop_
_entity.id
_entity.type
_entity.pdbx_description
1 polymer ?
#
loop_
_entity_poly.entity_id
_entity_poly.type
_entity_poly.pdbx_seq_one_letter_code
_entity_poly.pdbx_strand_id
1 'polypeptide(L)'
;MDKLVFFFGEGKAEGTAKMRDLLGGKGANLAEMTNLGIPVPPGFTISTEVCRHYYRSGGEYPPGLEEEVEKALKRVEEVMGARFGDPSNPLLFSVRSGAPISMPGMMDTILNLGLNDQTVEGLAQKTGDERFAYDCYRRFVAMYGDVVFGLKPQEKDERDPFEVILEEKKEERGVRYDHELSAEDLKDLVRLYKEEIKRRLGVDFPDDPREQLWGAIGAVFRSWNNPRAIAYRQLNDIPDDLGTAVNVQSMVFGNMGPDSGTGVVFTRNPATGENCLYGEYLMNAQGEDVVAGIRTPQPINKRQKGESPLPSLEEEMPELYNELEKYCKILEKHFRDMQDVEFTIQRRRLWILQTRAGKRTGMAAMRIAVDMVKEGLIDEEEALLRVEPDQLNHLLRPVFDPAEKGKALQEGRVVARGLPAGPGAATGRVVFFASDAEEWASRGEEVLLVRVETSPEDIRGMNAAQGILTARGGMTSHAALVARQMGKVCVVGCEALQIDYKGRQMEVGGHVIREGDYVSIDGTTGEVILGKIPTRPSEILQVLLEKSLRPEESSTFQIYDQLMRWADAARRLGVRTNADKPEQAAIALAFGAEGIGLCRTEHMFFEGDRIDVMREMIIAEDSESRRKALRRLQPMQKEDFKGLFKVMGSRPVTIRTLDPPLHEFLPADEREIEELAEKLGLSPEELKAKVRALHEANPMLGHRGCRLGIVYPEITAMQAEAIFEAACEVKKEEGIEVHPEVMIPLVGDVEELRDQRRIVDEVAEEVFERYGLEVQYKVGTMIEIPRGALTADEVAQEAEFFSFGTNDLTQTTFGISRDDAGKFLRAYLEKG
;
A
#
# COMPACT_ATOMS: atom_id res chain seq x y z
N MET A 1 -37.09 -13.11 14.14
CA MET A 1 -35.73 -13.46 13.67
C MET A 1 -35.46 -12.55 12.50
N ASP A 2 -34.30 -11.90 12.51
CA ASP A 2 -33.83 -11.11 11.38
C ASP A 2 -33.53 -12.04 10.21
N LYS A 3 -33.75 -11.55 8.99
CA LYS A 3 -33.59 -12.31 7.75
C LYS A 3 -32.11 -12.60 7.51
N LEU A 4 -31.76 -13.85 7.19
CA LEU A 4 -30.37 -14.31 7.07
C LEU A 4 -29.92 -14.45 5.61
N VAL A 5 -30.84 -14.76 4.70
CA VAL A 5 -30.58 -15.00 3.28
C VAL A 5 -31.29 -13.97 2.41
N PHE A 6 -30.54 -13.34 1.49
CA PHE A 6 -31.01 -12.26 0.64
C PHE A 6 -30.88 -12.62 -0.84
N PHE A 7 -31.99 -12.77 -1.54
CA PHE A 7 -32.04 -13.15 -2.94
C PHE A 7 -31.75 -11.96 -3.89
N PHE A 8 -31.12 -12.25 -5.03
CA PHE A 8 -30.98 -11.34 -6.17
C PHE A 8 -31.22 -12.09 -7.50
N GLY A 9 -32.07 -11.55 -8.38
CA GLY A 9 -32.36 -12.12 -9.70
C GLY A 9 -33.57 -11.46 -10.37
N GLU A 10 -33.82 -11.74 -11.66
CA GLU A 10 -34.99 -11.21 -12.40
C GLU A 10 -35.18 -9.68 -12.34
N GLY A 11 -34.08 -8.92 -12.24
CA GLY A 11 -34.13 -7.46 -12.14
C GLY A 11 -34.64 -6.92 -10.80
N LYS A 12 -34.72 -7.76 -9.75
CA LYS A 12 -35.03 -7.35 -8.38
C LYS A 12 -34.14 -8.07 -7.36
N ALA A 13 -33.63 -7.34 -6.39
CA ALA A 13 -32.90 -7.89 -5.25
C ALA A 13 -33.52 -7.45 -3.92
N GLU A 14 -33.32 -8.26 -2.90
CA GLU A 14 -33.78 -8.00 -1.54
C GLU A 14 -32.78 -7.14 -0.74
N GLY A 15 -31.55 -7.01 -1.25
CA GLY A 15 -30.50 -6.14 -0.71
C GLY A 15 -30.28 -4.87 -1.53
N THR A 16 -29.35 -4.02 -1.06
CA THR A 16 -28.87 -2.80 -1.74
C THR A 16 -27.41 -2.53 -1.38
N ALA A 17 -26.75 -1.61 -2.09
CA ALA A 17 -25.39 -1.16 -1.81
C ALA A 17 -25.20 -0.63 -0.36
N LYS A 18 -26.28 -0.14 0.27
CA LYS A 18 -26.26 0.36 1.66
C LYS A 18 -26.10 -0.74 2.70
N MET A 19 -26.39 -2.00 2.35
CA MET A 19 -26.34 -3.15 3.27
C MET A 19 -24.96 -3.81 3.26
N ARG A 20 -23.90 -3.04 3.03
CA ARG A 20 -22.52 -3.51 2.88
C ARG A 20 -22.00 -4.27 4.11
N ASP A 21 -22.38 -3.84 5.31
CA ASP A 21 -21.95 -4.50 6.55
C ASP A 21 -22.63 -5.86 6.77
N LEU A 22 -23.83 -6.04 6.21
CA LEU A 22 -24.64 -7.26 6.35
C LEU A 22 -24.39 -8.25 5.20
N LEU A 23 -24.30 -7.77 3.97
CA LEU A 23 -24.18 -8.60 2.76
C LEU A 23 -22.72 -8.71 2.26
N GLY A 24 -21.81 -8.01 2.92
CA GLY A 24 -20.47 -7.76 2.40
C GLY A 24 -20.48 -6.83 1.18
N GLY A 25 -19.30 -6.40 0.75
CA GLY A 25 -19.16 -5.56 -0.45
C GLY A 25 -19.67 -6.25 -1.72
N LYS A 26 -19.37 -7.55 -1.88
CA LYS A 26 -19.77 -8.31 -3.07
C LYS A 26 -21.29 -8.53 -3.15
N GLY A 27 -21.92 -8.98 -2.05
CA GLY A 27 -23.36 -9.23 -2.02
C GLY A 27 -24.18 -7.95 -2.17
N ALA A 28 -23.74 -6.86 -1.52
CA ALA A 28 -24.37 -5.56 -1.66
C ALA A 28 -24.31 -5.04 -3.12
N ASN A 29 -23.16 -5.20 -3.79
CA ASN A 29 -23.01 -4.79 -5.19
C ASN A 29 -23.80 -5.69 -6.16
N LEU A 30 -23.87 -7.01 -5.93
CA LEU A 30 -24.71 -7.93 -6.72
C LEU A 30 -26.19 -7.53 -6.64
N ALA A 31 -26.66 -7.20 -5.44
CA ALA A 31 -28.03 -6.73 -5.24
C ALA A 31 -28.28 -5.38 -5.93
N GLU A 32 -27.35 -4.43 -5.80
CA GLU A 32 -27.48 -3.11 -6.44
C GLU A 32 -27.50 -3.22 -7.97
N MET A 33 -26.57 -3.98 -8.57
CA MET A 33 -26.54 -4.22 -10.01
C MET A 33 -27.85 -4.82 -10.52
N THR A 34 -28.39 -5.80 -9.78
CA THR A 34 -29.67 -6.42 -10.12
C THR A 34 -30.82 -5.40 -10.10
N ASN A 35 -30.86 -4.53 -9.09
CA ASN A 35 -31.86 -3.46 -8.98
C ASN A 35 -31.72 -2.37 -10.06
N LEU A 36 -30.51 -2.19 -10.60
CA LEU A 36 -30.23 -1.29 -11.74
C LEU A 36 -30.61 -1.90 -13.10
N GLY A 37 -31.09 -3.15 -13.14
CA GLY A 37 -31.46 -3.84 -14.37
C GLY A 37 -30.26 -4.35 -15.17
N ILE A 38 -29.09 -4.49 -14.54
CA ILE A 38 -27.91 -5.10 -15.15
C ILE A 38 -28.09 -6.63 -15.14
N PRO A 39 -27.70 -7.35 -16.21
CA PRO A 39 -27.86 -8.80 -16.29
C PRO A 39 -26.88 -9.52 -15.36
N VAL A 40 -27.30 -9.72 -14.11
CA VAL A 40 -26.57 -10.48 -13.09
C VAL A 40 -27.14 -11.91 -13.02
N PRO A 41 -26.31 -12.97 -13.02
CA PRO A 41 -26.80 -14.32 -12.79
C PRO A 41 -27.49 -14.43 -11.42
N PRO A 42 -28.69 -15.05 -11.34
CA PRO A 42 -29.46 -15.11 -10.10
C PRO A 42 -28.76 -15.90 -9.00
N GLY A 43 -29.05 -15.53 -7.76
CA GLY A 43 -28.41 -16.12 -6.58
C GLY A 43 -28.94 -15.54 -5.29
N PHE A 44 -28.20 -15.77 -4.21
CA PHE A 44 -28.49 -15.23 -2.90
C PHE A 44 -27.22 -15.03 -2.07
N THR A 45 -27.31 -14.12 -1.10
CA THR A 45 -26.25 -13.83 -0.14
C THR A 45 -26.68 -14.27 1.26
N ILE A 46 -25.84 -15.05 1.93
CA ILE A 46 -25.94 -15.38 3.35
C ILE A 46 -25.17 -14.31 4.13
N SER A 47 -25.82 -13.67 5.11
CA SER A 47 -25.29 -12.49 5.78
C SER A 47 -24.04 -12.74 6.63
N THR A 48 -23.28 -11.66 6.90
CA THR A 48 -22.15 -11.65 7.84
C THR A 48 -22.55 -12.04 9.26
N GLU A 49 -23.80 -11.80 9.65
CA GLU A 49 -24.33 -12.21 10.96
C GLU A 49 -24.31 -13.73 11.15
N VAL A 50 -24.53 -14.49 10.08
CA VAL A 50 -24.41 -15.96 10.13
C VAL A 50 -22.97 -16.36 10.42
N CYS A 51 -21.99 -15.70 9.81
CA CYS A 51 -20.56 -15.94 10.10
C CYS A 51 -20.22 -15.60 11.56
N ARG A 52 -20.71 -14.46 12.07
CA ARG A 52 -20.51 -14.08 13.48
C ARG A 52 -21.16 -15.09 14.43
N HIS A 53 -22.36 -15.56 14.11
CA HIS A 53 -23.03 -16.60 14.89
C HIS A 53 -22.21 -17.89 14.88
N TYR A 54 -21.79 -18.36 13.70
CA TYR A 54 -20.97 -19.56 13.51
C TYR A 54 -19.73 -19.57 14.39
N TYR A 55 -19.01 -18.45 14.50
CA TYR A 55 -17.85 -18.35 15.39
C TYR A 55 -18.22 -18.27 16.88
N ARG A 56 -19.29 -17.56 17.24
CA ARG A 56 -19.75 -17.44 18.65
C ARG A 56 -20.29 -18.76 19.21
N SER A 57 -20.87 -19.61 18.36
CA SER A 57 -21.46 -20.90 18.73
C SER A 57 -20.47 -22.08 18.66
N GLY A 58 -19.22 -21.84 18.25
CA GLY A 58 -18.22 -22.93 18.11
C GLY A 58 -18.40 -23.78 16.85
N GLY A 59 -19.00 -23.22 15.79
CA GLY A 59 -19.16 -23.86 14.48
C GLY A 59 -20.59 -24.29 14.13
N GLU A 60 -21.59 -23.86 14.89
CA GLU A 60 -22.99 -24.18 14.63
C GLU A 60 -23.70 -23.08 13.83
N TYR A 61 -24.60 -23.46 12.93
CA TYR A 61 -25.42 -22.52 12.16
C TYR A 61 -26.65 -22.05 12.95
N PRO A 62 -27.10 -20.79 12.75
CA PRO A 62 -28.29 -20.29 13.41
C PRO A 62 -29.56 -21.06 12.97
N PRO A 63 -30.54 -21.24 13.88
CA PRO A 63 -31.78 -21.94 13.56
C PRO A 63 -32.56 -21.21 12.44
N GLY A 64 -33.13 -21.98 11.52
CA GLY A 64 -33.90 -21.46 10.37
C GLY A 64 -33.07 -21.12 9.13
N LEU A 65 -31.73 -21.11 9.21
CA LEU A 65 -30.87 -20.84 8.05
C LEU A 65 -31.10 -21.83 6.91
N GLU A 66 -31.20 -23.13 7.22
CA GLU A 66 -31.41 -24.19 6.22
C GLU A 66 -32.71 -23.99 5.43
N GLU A 67 -33.80 -23.63 6.11
CA GLU A 67 -35.08 -23.34 5.46
C GLU A 67 -35.00 -22.12 4.54
N GLU A 68 -34.30 -21.06 4.96
CA GLU A 68 -34.09 -19.86 4.13
C GLU A 68 -33.22 -20.15 2.90
N VAL A 69 -32.15 -20.95 3.05
CA VAL A 69 -31.29 -21.37 1.94
C VAL A 69 -32.07 -22.22 0.94
N GLU A 70 -32.82 -23.22 1.39
CA GLU A 70 -33.65 -24.06 0.51
C GLU A 70 -34.74 -23.26 -0.22
N LYS A 71 -35.34 -22.26 0.44
CA LYS A 71 -36.29 -21.34 -0.20
C LYS A 71 -35.61 -20.49 -1.29
N ALA A 72 -34.41 -19.99 -1.03
CA ALA A 72 -33.65 -19.21 -2.01
C ALA A 72 -33.19 -20.07 -3.19
N LEU A 73 -32.72 -21.30 -2.95
CA LEU A 73 -32.35 -22.26 -3.99
C LEU A 73 -33.51 -22.54 -4.93
N LYS A 74 -34.69 -22.89 -4.41
CA LYS A 74 -35.90 -23.13 -5.24
C LYS A 74 -36.24 -21.94 -6.11
N ARG A 75 -36.09 -20.72 -5.58
CA ARG A 75 -36.32 -19.51 -6.37
C ARG A 75 -35.29 -19.37 -7.50
N VAL A 76 -34.02 -19.69 -7.28
CA VAL A 76 -33.02 -19.72 -8.37
C VAL A 76 -33.36 -20.80 -9.40
N GLU A 77 -33.79 -21.99 -8.97
CA GLU A 77 -34.22 -23.08 -9.87
C GLU A 77 -35.37 -22.66 -10.79
N GLU A 78 -36.38 -21.98 -10.22
CA GLU A 78 -37.52 -21.44 -10.98
C GLU A 78 -37.06 -20.42 -12.03
N VAL A 79 -36.17 -19.49 -11.65
CA VAL A 79 -35.65 -18.44 -12.54
C VAL A 79 -34.80 -19.02 -13.67
N MET A 80 -33.97 -20.00 -13.36
CA MET A 80 -33.03 -20.61 -14.31
C MET A 80 -33.65 -21.73 -15.14
N GLY A 81 -34.82 -22.24 -14.75
CA GLY A 81 -35.46 -23.39 -15.40
C GLY A 81 -34.60 -24.66 -15.35
N ALA A 82 -33.80 -24.81 -14.30
CA ALA A 82 -32.88 -25.93 -14.06
C ALA A 82 -32.93 -26.31 -12.58
N ARG A 83 -32.51 -27.53 -12.23
CA ARG A 83 -32.61 -28.04 -10.85
C ARG A 83 -31.26 -28.42 -10.28
N PHE A 84 -31.05 -28.11 -9.01
CA PHE A 84 -29.83 -28.41 -8.29
C PHE A 84 -29.73 -29.91 -8.04
N GLY A 85 -28.71 -30.55 -8.63
CA GLY A 85 -28.52 -32.01 -8.57
C GLY A 85 -29.32 -32.83 -9.60
N ASP A 86 -29.97 -32.21 -10.58
CA ASP A 86 -30.68 -32.95 -11.64
C ASP A 86 -29.69 -33.53 -12.67
N PRO A 87 -29.67 -34.86 -12.90
CA PRO A 87 -28.76 -35.50 -13.86
C PRO A 87 -29.00 -35.13 -15.32
N SER A 88 -30.17 -34.56 -15.66
CA SER A 88 -30.54 -34.23 -17.04
C SER A 88 -30.38 -32.74 -17.35
N ASN A 89 -30.70 -31.87 -16.37
CA ASN A 89 -30.63 -30.43 -16.52
C ASN A 89 -30.02 -29.78 -15.27
N PRO A 90 -28.72 -30.02 -15.02
CA PRO A 90 -28.07 -29.62 -13.79
C PRO A 90 -27.98 -28.08 -13.69
N LEU A 91 -28.39 -27.56 -12.53
CA LEU A 91 -28.06 -26.21 -12.09
C LEU A 91 -26.79 -26.27 -11.25
N LEU A 92 -25.76 -25.54 -11.68
CA LEU A 92 -24.50 -25.42 -10.93
C LEU A 92 -24.39 -24.05 -10.26
N PHE A 93 -23.67 -23.98 -9.16
CA PHE A 93 -23.45 -22.74 -8.40
C PHE A 93 -21.96 -22.42 -8.26
N SER A 94 -21.68 -21.12 -8.11
CA SER A 94 -20.45 -20.64 -7.52
C SER A 94 -20.72 -20.18 -6.09
N VAL A 95 -19.78 -20.46 -5.19
CA VAL A 95 -19.81 -20.02 -3.79
C VAL A 95 -18.63 -19.09 -3.57
N ARG A 96 -18.92 -17.81 -3.33
CA ARG A 96 -17.94 -16.74 -3.26
C ARG A 96 -18.06 -16.01 -1.93
N SER A 97 -16.94 -15.89 -1.24
CA SER A 97 -16.81 -15.05 -0.05
C SER A 97 -17.02 -13.55 -0.36
N GLY A 98 -17.45 -12.79 0.64
CA GLY A 98 -17.65 -11.35 0.52
C GLY A 98 -17.69 -10.66 1.89
N ALA A 99 -16.57 -10.09 2.32
CA ALA A 99 -16.51 -9.29 3.54
C ALA A 99 -16.97 -7.84 3.28
N PRO A 100 -17.33 -7.06 4.32
CA PRO A 100 -17.68 -5.64 4.17
C PRO A 100 -16.52 -4.85 3.53
N ILE A 101 -15.29 -5.14 3.93
CA ILE A 101 -14.09 -4.57 3.34
C ILE A 101 -13.52 -5.56 2.32
N SER A 102 -13.19 -5.08 1.13
CA SER A 102 -12.68 -5.94 0.06
C SER A 102 -11.29 -6.46 0.42
N MET A 103 -11.11 -7.78 0.37
CA MET A 103 -9.84 -8.48 0.59
C MET A 103 -9.48 -9.31 -0.67
N PRO A 104 -8.98 -8.67 -1.75
CA PRO A 104 -8.76 -9.34 -3.04
C PRO A 104 -7.76 -10.50 -2.91
N GLY A 105 -8.10 -11.66 -3.48
CA GLY A 105 -7.24 -12.85 -3.47
C GLY A 105 -7.16 -13.60 -2.13
N MET A 106 -7.63 -13.03 -1.02
CA MET A 106 -7.39 -13.60 0.32
C MET A 106 -8.35 -14.73 0.72
N MET A 107 -9.55 -14.71 0.18
CA MET A 107 -10.63 -15.62 0.54
C MET A 107 -10.98 -16.55 -0.62
N ASP A 108 -11.37 -17.77 -0.27
CA ASP A 108 -11.58 -18.83 -1.24
C ASP A 108 -12.88 -18.64 -2.04
N THR A 109 -12.89 -19.21 -3.24
CA THR A 109 -14.04 -19.28 -4.15
C THR A 109 -14.13 -20.70 -4.66
N ILE A 110 -15.35 -21.23 -4.79
CA ILE A 110 -15.61 -22.56 -5.35
C ILE A 110 -16.53 -22.37 -6.56
N LEU A 111 -16.13 -22.91 -7.71
CA LEU A 111 -16.91 -22.88 -8.95
C LEU A 111 -17.48 -24.27 -9.25
N ASN A 112 -18.48 -24.33 -10.13
CA ASN A 112 -19.09 -25.58 -10.64
C ASN A 112 -19.68 -26.50 -9.54
N LEU A 113 -20.09 -25.94 -8.39
CA LEU A 113 -20.69 -26.69 -7.30
C LEU A 113 -22.02 -27.33 -7.75
N GLY A 114 -22.17 -28.61 -7.43
CA GLY A 114 -23.29 -29.45 -7.87
C GLY A 114 -22.89 -30.54 -8.87
N LEU A 115 -21.63 -30.53 -9.34
CA LEU A 115 -21.11 -31.61 -10.19
C LEU A 115 -20.84 -32.88 -9.38
N ASN A 116 -21.27 -34.00 -9.95
CA ASN A 116 -21.02 -35.36 -9.51
C ASN A 116 -21.02 -36.29 -10.73
N ASP A 117 -20.81 -37.58 -10.53
CA ASP A 117 -20.70 -38.56 -11.62
C ASP A 117 -21.96 -38.63 -12.50
N GLN A 118 -23.13 -38.20 -12.01
CA GLN A 118 -24.39 -38.19 -12.78
C GLN A 118 -24.65 -36.85 -13.48
N THR A 119 -24.44 -35.73 -12.78
CA THR A 119 -24.73 -34.39 -13.30
C THR A 119 -23.70 -33.95 -14.34
N VAL A 120 -22.47 -34.48 -14.29
CA VAL A 120 -21.46 -34.23 -15.34
C VAL A 120 -21.91 -34.79 -16.70
N GLU A 121 -22.59 -35.94 -16.72
CA GLU A 121 -23.14 -36.51 -17.95
C GLU A 121 -24.26 -35.64 -18.51
N GLY A 122 -25.15 -35.12 -17.66
CA GLY A 122 -26.17 -34.15 -18.04
C GLY A 122 -25.59 -32.86 -18.60
N LEU A 123 -24.51 -32.36 -17.99
CA LEU A 123 -23.80 -31.20 -18.47
C LEU A 123 -23.20 -31.47 -19.87
N ALA A 124 -22.53 -32.61 -20.07
CA ALA A 124 -21.96 -33.02 -21.35
C ALA A 124 -23.02 -33.11 -22.46
N GLN A 125 -24.19 -33.69 -22.17
CA GLN A 125 -25.29 -33.79 -23.12
C GLN A 125 -25.87 -32.42 -23.49
N LYS A 126 -26.04 -31.54 -22.50
CA LYS A 126 -26.62 -30.20 -22.71
C LYS A 126 -25.69 -29.26 -23.47
N THR A 127 -24.38 -29.39 -23.26
CA THR A 127 -23.38 -28.59 -23.96
C THR A 127 -23.03 -29.15 -25.32
N GLY A 128 -23.20 -30.46 -25.52
CA GLY A 128 -22.67 -31.17 -26.69
C GLY A 128 -21.15 -31.29 -26.66
N ASP A 129 -20.53 -31.07 -25.50
CA ASP A 129 -19.08 -31.07 -25.31
C ASP A 129 -18.74 -31.80 -24.01
N GLU A 130 -18.38 -33.08 -24.18
CA GLU A 130 -17.99 -33.96 -23.08
C GLU A 130 -16.67 -33.53 -22.45
N ARG A 131 -15.73 -33.04 -23.26
CA ARG A 131 -14.44 -32.56 -22.77
C ARG A 131 -14.65 -31.38 -21.82
N PHE A 132 -15.49 -30.41 -22.20
CA PHE A 132 -15.86 -29.28 -21.33
C PHE A 132 -16.44 -29.73 -19.99
N ALA A 133 -17.38 -30.68 -20.00
CA ALA A 133 -18.04 -31.11 -18.77
C ALA A 133 -17.06 -31.75 -17.77
N TYR A 134 -16.16 -32.62 -18.26
CA TYR A 134 -15.14 -33.24 -17.42
C TYR A 134 -13.99 -32.28 -17.05
N ASP A 135 -13.70 -31.27 -17.87
CA ASP A 135 -12.78 -30.19 -17.47
C ASP A 135 -13.33 -29.41 -16.29
N CYS A 136 -14.61 -29.01 -16.35
CA CYS A 136 -15.30 -28.38 -15.23
C CYS A 136 -15.32 -29.29 -13.99
N TYR A 137 -15.48 -30.61 -14.19
CA TYR A 137 -15.54 -31.55 -13.07
C TYR A 137 -14.18 -31.76 -12.40
N ARG A 138 -13.08 -31.95 -13.16
CA ARG A 138 -11.74 -32.05 -12.55
C ARG A 138 -11.38 -30.79 -11.76
N ARG A 139 -11.73 -29.61 -12.28
CA ARG A 139 -11.48 -28.32 -11.63
C ARG A 139 -12.28 -28.22 -10.34
N PHE A 140 -13.54 -28.61 -10.37
CA PHE A 140 -14.38 -28.67 -9.17
C PHE A 140 -13.79 -29.59 -8.10
N VAL A 141 -13.36 -30.80 -8.47
CA VAL A 141 -12.78 -31.76 -7.50
C VAL A 141 -11.49 -31.20 -6.89
N ALA A 142 -10.60 -30.62 -7.70
CA ALA A 142 -9.37 -30.00 -7.21
C ALA A 142 -9.66 -28.82 -6.29
N MET A 143 -10.50 -27.87 -6.72
CA MET A 143 -10.88 -26.69 -5.92
C MET A 143 -11.58 -27.08 -4.61
N TYR A 144 -12.49 -28.05 -4.64
CA TYR A 144 -13.21 -28.48 -3.44
C TYR A 144 -12.27 -29.25 -2.50
N GLY A 145 -11.39 -30.09 -3.04
CA GLY A 145 -10.36 -30.77 -2.27
C GLY A 145 -9.39 -29.80 -1.59
N ASP A 146 -8.97 -28.76 -2.30
CA ASP A 146 -8.13 -27.70 -1.77
C ASP A 146 -8.85 -26.85 -0.70
N VAL A 147 -9.97 -26.24 -1.07
CA VAL A 147 -10.65 -25.23 -0.24
C VAL A 147 -11.43 -25.84 0.92
N VAL A 148 -12.20 -26.90 0.67
CA VAL A 148 -13.11 -27.47 1.66
C VAL A 148 -12.40 -28.50 2.54
N PHE A 149 -11.60 -29.37 1.92
CA PHE A 149 -10.88 -30.43 2.62
C PHE A 149 -9.45 -30.05 3.05
N GLY A 150 -8.88 -28.96 2.53
CA GLY A 150 -7.55 -28.48 2.92
C GLY A 150 -6.40 -29.28 2.32
N LEU A 151 -6.60 -29.91 1.15
CA LEU A 151 -5.56 -30.69 0.48
C LEU A 151 -4.52 -29.77 -0.19
N LYS A 152 -3.58 -29.28 0.61
CA LYS A 152 -2.52 -28.33 0.22
C LYS A 152 -1.12 -28.90 0.43
N PRO A 153 -0.09 -28.33 -0.23
CA PRO A 153 1.31 -28.55 0.14
C PRO A 153 1.53 -28.30 1.64
N GLN A 154 2.17 -29.23 2.34
CA GLN A 154 2.45 -29.09 3.78
C GLN A 154 3.84 -28.53 4.06
N GLU A 155 4.78 -28.75 3.14
CA GLU A 155 6.14 -28.23 3.22
C GLU A 155 6.43 -27.21 2.11
N LYS A 156 7.39 -26.30 2.35
CA LYS A 156 7.75 -25.24 1.40
C LYS A 156 8.21 -25.76 0.03
N ASP A 157 8.78 -26.97 -0.01
CA ASP A 157 9.31 -27.58 -1.23
C ASP A 157 8.29 -28.53 -1.90
N GLU A 158 7.14 -28.76 -1.27
CA GLU A 158 6.09 -29.63 -1.81
C GLU A 158 5.29 -28.89 -2.89
N ARG A 159 5.06 -29.55 -4.02
CA ARG A 159 4.20 -29.04 -5.10
C ARG A 159 2.74 -29.38 -4.81
N ASP A 160 1.82 -28.61 -5.39
CA ASP A 160 0.39 -28.89 -5.31
C ASP A 160 0.09 -30.34 -5.76
N PRO A 161 -0.62 -31.14 -4.94
CA PRO A 161 -0.85 -32.56 -5.23
C PRO A 161 -1.69 -32.78 -6.50
N PHE A 162 -2.61 -31.87 -6.83
CA PHE A 162 -3.42 -31.96 -8.04
C PHE A 162 -2.63 -31.57 -9.29
N GLU A 163 -1.72 -30.58 -9.17
CA GLU A 163 -0.81 -30.19 -10.25
C GLU A 163 0.21 -31.29 -10.57
N VAL A 164 0.71 -32.00 -9.55
CA VAL A 164 1.60 -33.16 -9.78
C VAL A 164 0.90 -34.22 -10.65
N ILE A 165 -0.33 -34.58 -10.29
CA ILE A 165 -1.13 -35.56 -11.05
C ILE A 165 -1.44 -35.05 -12.47
N LEU A 166 -1.71 -33.76 -12.63
CA LEU A 166 -1.96 -33.15 -13.94
C LEU A 166 -0.72 -33.18 -14.85
N GLU A 167 0.44 -32.79 -14.33
CA GLU A 167 1.70 -32.81 -15.06
C GLU A 167 2.10 -34.24 -15.44
N GLU A 168 1.97 -35.21 -14.52
CA GLU A 168 2.21 -36.63 -14.82
C GLU A 168 1.31 -37.12 -15.97
N LYS A 169 0.04 -36.73 -15.99
CA LYS A 169 -0.88 -37.07 -17.10
C LYS A 169 -0.48 -36.39 -18.40
N LYS A 170 -0.02 -35.14 -18.37
CA LYS A 170 0.48 -34.42 -19.56
C LYS A 170 1.74 -35.05 -20.12
N GLU A 171 2.68 -35.43 -19.26
CA GLU A 171 3.89 -36.17 -19.63
C GLU A 171 3.55 -37.55 -20.23
N GLU A 172 2.62 -38.28 -19.62
CA GLU A 172 2.12 -39.58 -20.13
C GLU A 172 1.56 -39.46 -21.56
N ARG A 173 0.90 -38.34 -21.87
CA ARG A 173 0.30 -38.07 -23.19
C ARG A 173 1.20 -37.31 -24.15
N GLY A 174 2.36 -36.86 -23.71
CA GLY A 174 3.28 -36.06 -24.51
C GLY A 174 2.70 -34.71 -24.96
N VAL A 175 1.77 -34.15 -24.18
CA VAL A 175 1.15 -32.85 -24.45
C VAL A 175 1.74 -31.77 -23.55
N ARG A 176 1.70 -30.51 -23.99
CA ARG A 176 2.28 -29.39 -23.26
C ARG A 176 1.25 -28.58 -22.50
N TYR A 177 0.02 -28.52 -23.01
CA TYR A 177 -1.04 -27.68 -22.47
C TYR A 177 -2.28 -28.48 -22.08
N ASP A 178 -2.97 -28.05 -21.03
CA ASP A 178 -4.18 -28.72 -20.51
C ASP A 178 -5.31 -28.83 -21.55
N HIS A 179 -5.36 -27.88 -22.49
CA HIS A 179 -6.38 -27.89 -23.53
C HIS A 179 -6.21 -29.01 -24.57
N GLU A 180 -5.02 -29.62 -24.62
CA GLU A 180 -4.68 -30.73 -25.50
C GLU A 180 -5.13 -32.09 -24.93
N LEU A 181 -5.50 -32.15 -23.64
CA LEU A 181 -6.02 -33.36 -23.01
C LEU A 181 -7.42 -33.71 -23.55
N SER A 182 -7.61 -35.00 -23.84
CA SER A 182 -8.88 -35.53 -24.34
C SER A 182 -9.93 -35.67 -23.24
N ALA A 183 -11.20 -35.88 -23.62
CA ALA A 183 -12.27 -36.14 -22.64
C ALA A 183 -11.99 -37.40 -21.78
N GLU A 184 -11.39 -38.44 -22.36
CA GLU A 184 -11.01 -39.65 -21.64
C GLU A 184 -9.91 -39.40 -20.60
N ASP A 185 -8.93 -38.55 -20.94
CA ASP A 185 -7.87 -38.15 -20.01
C ASP A 185 -8.43 -37.35 -18.84
N LEU A 186 -9.38 -36.45 -19.10
CA LEU A 186 -10.05 -35.66 -18.07
C LEU A 186 -10.92 -36.54 -17.14
N LYS A 187 -11.60 -37.56 -17.67
CA LYS A 187 -12.31 -38.57 -16.85
C LYS A 187 -11.35 -39.29 -15.91
N ASP A 188 -10.20 -39.70 -16.43
CA ASP A 188 -9.18 -40.38 -15.61
C ASP A 188 -8.59 -39.44 -14.55
N LEU A 189 -8.36 -38.17 -14.88
CA LEU A 189 -7.95 -37.15 -13.90
C LEU A 189 -8.96 -36.95 -12.77
N VAL A 190 -10.26 -36.91 -13.08
CA VAL A 190 -11.30 -36.85 -12.02
C VAL A 190 -11.18 -38.03 -11.06
N ARG A 191 -11.00 -39.24 -11.59
CA ARG A 191 -10.82 -40.45 -10.78
C ARG A 191 -9.56 -40.34 -9.90
N LEU A 192 -8.43 -39.97 -10.49
CA LEU A 192 -7.15 -39.81 -9.78
C LEU A 192 -7.22 -38.74 -8.68
N TYR A 193 -7.90 -37.62 -8.93
CA TYR A 193 -8.09 -36.56 -7.93
C TYR A 193 -8.95 -37.03 -6.75
N LYS A 194 -10.05 -37.76 -7.00
CA LYS A 194 -10.86 -38.36 -5.94
C LYS A 194 -10.06 -39.39 -5.13
N GLU A 195 -9.26 -40.22 -5.80
CA GLU A 195 -8.39 -41.21 -5.16
C GLU A 195 -7.33 -40.53 -4.28
N GLU A 196 -6.74 -39.42 -4.73
CA GLU A 196 -5.74 -38.68 -3.96
C GLU A 196 -6.34 -38.04 -2.69
N ILE A 197 -7.54 -37.46 -2.81
CA ILE A 197 -8.30 -36.95 -1.64
C ILE A 197 -8.52 -38.08 -0.63
N LYS A 198 -9.00 -39.24 -1.10
CA LYS A 198 -9.21 -40.40 -0.24
C LYS A 198 -7.92 -40.94 0.38
N ARG A 199 -6.82 -40.97 -0.38
CA ARG A 199 -5.52 -41.49 0.06
C ARG A 199 -4.89 -40.61 1.14
N ARG A 200 -4.90 -39.29 0.96
CA ARG A 200 -4.26 -38.35 1.90
C ARG A 200 -5.13 -37.99 3.10
N LEU A 201 -6.45 -37.86 2.90
CA LEU A 201 -7.37 -37.36 3.94
C LEU A 201 -8.33 -38.42 4.50
N GLY A 202 -8.44 -39.58 3.85
CA GLY A 202 -9.33 -40.66 4.30
C GLY A 202 -10.82 -40.37 4.09
N VAL A 203 -11.18 -39.32 3.34
CA VAL A 203 -12.57 -38.92 3.06
C VAL A 203 -12.92 -39.18 1.59
N ASP A 204 -14.16 -39.57 1.35
CA ASP A 204 -14.71 -39.70 -0.01
C ASP A 204 -15.21 -38.33 -0.51
N PHE A 205 -15.14 -38.12 -1.83
CA PHE A 205 -15.68 -36.92 -2.45
C PHE A 205 -17.23 -36.96 -2.39
N PRO A 206 -17.90 -35.88 -1.95
CA PRO A 206 -19.34 -35.89 -1.74
C PRO A 206 -20.09 -35.89 -3.07
N ASP A 207 -20.92 -36.91 -3.29
CA ASP A 207 -21.79 -36.98 -4.48
C ASP A 207 -23.10 -36.19 -4.30
N ASP A 208 -23.55 -35.93 -3.06
CA ASP A 208 -24.74 -35.13 -2.79
C ASP A 208 -24.44 -33.62 -2.96
N PRO A 209 -25.09 -32.93 -3.91
CA PRO A 209 -24.93 -31.48 -4.09
C PRO A 209 -25.26 -30.67 -2.83
N ARG A 210 -26.17 -31.13 -1.97
CA ARG A 210 -26.49 -30.43 -0.71
C ARG A 210 -25.33 -30.49 0.27
N GLU A 211 -24.69 -31.65 0.40
CA GLU A 211 -23.49 -31.82 1.21
C GLU A 211 -22.36 -30.92 0.68
N GLN A 212 -22.19 -30.87 -0.65
CA GLN A 212 -21.23 -29.96 -1.30
C GLN A 212 -21.50 -28.49 -0.91
N LEU A 213 -22.76 -28.05 -0.98
CA LEU A 213 -23.13 -26.67 -0.68
C LEU A 213 -22.80 -26.29 0.78
N TRP A 214 -23.17 -27.13 1.74
CA TRP A 214 -22.89 -26.87 3.15
C TRP A 214 -21.40 -26.97 3.48
N GLY A 215 -20.67 -27.87 2.82
CA GLY A 215 -19.21 -27.93 2.90
C GLY A 215 -18.55 -26.63 2.43
N ALA A 216 -19.01 -26.09 1.29
CA ALA A 216 -18.54 -24.83 0.73
C ALA A 216 -18.88 -23.61 1.62
N ILE A 217 -20.12 -23.51 2.13
CA ILE A 217 -20.53 -22.44 3.07
C ILE A 217 -19.64 -22.46 4.31
N GLY A 218 -19.43 -23.64 4.91
CA GLY A 218 -18.58 -23.79 6.08
C GLY A 218 -17.12 -23.44 5.79
N ALA A 219 -16.60 -23.82 4.62
CA ALA A 219 -15.24 -23.48 4.19
C ALA A 219 -15.04 -21.97 4.04
N VAL A 220 -16.01 -21.26 3.45
CA VAL A 220 -15.96 -19.79 3.36
C VAL A 220 -15.91 -19.14 4.74
N PHE A 221 -16.74 -19.59 5.68
CA PHE A 221 -16.67 -19.06 7.05
C PHE A 221 -15.31 -19.35 7.69
N ARG A 222 -14.80 -20.59 7.60
CA ARG A 222 -13.46 -20.94 8.11
C ARG A 222 -12.34 -20.11 7.47
N SER A 223 -12.48 -19.74 6.20
CA SER A 223 -11.50 -18.93 5.48
C SER A 223 -11.30 -17.53 6.10
N TRP A 224 -12.28 -17.02 6.86
CA TRP A 224 -12.13 -15.75 7.58
C TRP A 224 -10.99 -15.77 8.59
N ASN A 225 -10.75 -16.91 9.25
CA ASN A 225 -9.68 -17.07 10.23
C ASN A 225 -8.49 -17.87 9.70
N ASN A 226 -8.29 -17.93 8.37
CA ASN A 226 -7.05 -18.49 7.84
C ASN A 226 -5.86 -17.55 8.12
N PRO A 227 -4.62 -18.07 8.20
CA PRO A 227 -3.44 -17.26 8.56
C PRO A 227 -3.22 -16.04 7.64
N ARG A 228 -3.50 -16.19 6.34
CA ARG A 228 -3.34 -15.12 5.34
C ARG A 228 -4.38 -13.99 5.48
N ALA A 229 -5.63 -14.31 5.81
CA ALA A 229 -6.68 -13.32 6.05
C ALA A 229 -6.41 -12.55 7.33
N ILE A 230 -5.96 -13.22 8.40
CA ILE A 230 -5.53 -12.58 9.64
C ILE A 230 -4.37 -11.61 9.35
N ALA A 231 -3.34 -12.07 8.63
CA ALA A 231 -2.21 -11.21 8.26
C ALA A 231 -2.65 -10.01 7.41
N TYR A 232 -3.55 -10.21 6.43
CA TYR A 232 -4.07 -9.12 5.62
C TYR A 232 -4.84 -8.10 6.47
N ARG A 233 -5.68 -8.56 7.40
CA ARG A 233 -6.46 -7.68 8.28
C ARG A 233 -5.57 -6.87 9.20
N GLN A 234 -4.53 -7.49 9.77
CA GLN A 234 -3.53 -6.80 10.58
C GLN A 234 -2.75 -5.73 9.79
N LEU A 235 -2.42 -6.01 8.53
CA LEU A 235 -1.71 -5.07 7.66
C LEU A 235 -2.57 -3.90 7.15
N ASN A 236 -3.89 -4.02 7.21
CA ASN A 236 -4.84 -3.04 6.66
C ASN A 236 -5.83 -2.52 7.74
N ASP A 237 -5.53 -2.74 9.03
CA ASP A 237 -6.35 -2.32 10.17
C ASP A 237 -7.84 -2.70 10.07
N ILE A 238 -8.12 -3.93 9.60
CA ILE A 238 -9.50 -4.45 9.46
C ILE A 238 -9.90 -5.21 10.73
N PRO A 239 -11.04 -4.85 11.38
CA PRO A 239 -11.50 -5.55 12.58
C PRO A 239 -11.84 -7.02 12.35
N ASP A 240 -11.48 -7.87 13.32
CA ASP A 240 -11.69 -9.33 13.27
C ASP A 240 -13.17 -9.74 13.41
N ASP A 241 -14.00 -8.90 14.02
CA ASP A 241 -15.40 -9.19 14.36
C ASP A 241 -16.40 -8.93 13.20
N LEU A 242 -15.93 -8.37 12.08
CA LEU A 242 -16.78 -8.08 10.92
C LEU A 242 -17.41 -9.35 10.33
N GLY A 243 -16.65 -10.45 10.24
CA GLY A 243 -17.05 -11.67 9.55
C GLY A 243 -17.14 -11.51 8.03
N THR A 244 -17.55 -12.59 7.35
CA THR A 244 -17.69 -12.63 5.88
C THR A 244 -19.07 -13.14 5.47
N ALA A 245 -19.64 -12.60 4.39
CA ALA A 245 -20.85 -13.10 3.77
C ALA A 245 -20.52 -14.20 2.75
N VAL A 246 -21.51 -15.03 2.43
CA VAL A 246 -21.41 -16.09 1.40
C VAL A 246 -22.36 -15.78 0.26
N ASN A 247 -21.84 -15.61 -0.95
CA ASN A 247 -22.63 -15.39 -2.15
C ASN A 247 -22.73 -16.70 -2.92
N VAL A 248 -23.94 -17.23 -3.04
CA VAL A 248 -24.26 -18.43 -3.82
C VAL A 248 -24.94 -17.97 -5.10
N GLN A 249 -24.28 -18.14 -6.24
CA GLN A 249 -24.71 -17.57 -7.52
C GLN A 249 -24.73 -18.64 -8.62
N SER A 250 -25.77 -18.67 -9.46
CA SER A 250 -25.85 -19.62 -10.57
C SER A 250 -24.66 -19.48 -11.51
N MET A 251 -24.08 -20.60 -11.93
CA MET A 251 -22.98 -20.62 -12.88
C MET A 251 -23.42 -20.11 -14.25
N VAL A 252 -22.53 -19.30 -14.84
CA VAL A 252 -22.50 -19.01 -16.27
C VAL A 252 -21.13 -19.39 -16.81
N PHE A 253 -21.07 -19.88 -18.05
CA PHE A 253 -19.88 -20.50 -18.62
C PHE A 253 -19.36 -19.69 -19.80
N GLY A 254 -18.12 -19.19 -19.66
CA GLY A 254 -17.37 -18.57 -20.76
C GLY A 254 -16.68 -19.58 -21.68
N ASN A 255 -16.75 -20.87 -21.37
CA ASN A 255 -16.08 -21.98 -22.05
C ASN A 255 -17.05 -22.97 -22.70
N MET A 256 -18.24 -22.52 -23.09
CA MET A 256 -19.26 -23.31 -23.80
C MET A 256 -19.08 -23.36 -25.33
N GLY A 257 -17.88 -23.01 -25.83
CA GLY A 257 -17.58 -22.93 -27.25
C GLY A 257 -17.03 -21.56 -27.69
N PRO A 258 -16.83 -21.36 -29.00
CA PRO A 258 -16.16 -20.18 -29.56
C PRO A 258 -17.00 -18.90 -29.50
N ASP A 259 -18.28 -18.98 -29.15
CA ASP A 259 -19.20 -17.84 -28.98
C ASP A 259 -19.39 -17.44 -27.50
N SER A 260 -18.54 -17.99 -26.62
CA SER A 260 -18.53 -17.76 -25.19
C SER A 260 -17.14 -17.26 -24.76
N GLY A 261 -17.08 -16.46 -23.70
CA GLY A 261 -15.84 -15.90 -23.19
C GLY A 261 -16.02 -15.27 -21.81
N THR A 262 -14.94 -14.79 -21.23
CA THR A 262 -14.97 -14.14 -19.91
C THR A 262 -13.88 -13.08 -19.84
N GLY A 263 -14.08 -12.05 -19.02
CA GLY A 263 -13.11 -10.98 -18.91
C GLY A 263 -13.31 -10.09 -17.69
N VAL A 264 -12.36 -9.18 -17.54
CA VAL A 264 -12.31 -8.20 -16.46
C VAL A 264 -11.98 -6.85 -17.07
N VAL A 265 -12.77 -5.82 -16.73
CA VAL A 265 -12.61 -4.46 -17.23
C VAL A 265 -12.71 -3.44 -16.12
N PHE A 266 -11.92 -2.39 -16.26
CA PHE A 266 -11.98 -1.18 -15.47
C PHE A 266 -12.65 -0.09 -16.33
N THR A 267 -13.53 0.72 -15.73
CA THR A 267 -14.22 1.81 -16.46
C THR A 267 -13.25 2.91 -16.90
N ARG A 268 -12.14 3.07 -16.17
CA ARG A 268 -11.00 3.91 -16.52
C ARG A 268 -9.70 3.14 -16.33
N ASN A 269 -8.62 3.58 -16.96
CA ASN A 269 -7.32 2.92 -16.80
C ASN A 269 -6.82 3.01 -15.34
N PRO A 270 -6.61 1.89 -14.64
CA PRO A 270 -6.24 1.89 -13.22
C PRO A 270 -4.77 2.30 -12.97
N ALA A 271 -3.94 2.37 -14.01
CA ALA A 271 -2.53 2.77 -13.92
C ALA A 271 -2.33 4.26 -14.26
N THR A 272 -2.99 4.75 -15.30
CA THR A 272 -2.81 6.13 -15.81
C THR A 272 -3.96 7.07 -15.48
N GLY A 273 -5.13 6.53 -15.12
CA GLY A 273 -6.36 7.28 -14.90
C GLY A 273 -7.09 7.73 -16.15
N GLU A 274 -6.62 7.35 -17.37
CA GLU A 274 -7.32 7.72 -18.61
C GLU A 274 -8.77 7.24 -18.61
N ASN A 275 -9.68 8.12 -19.03
CA ASN A 275 -11.09 7.80 -19.22
C ASN A 275 -11.29 6.94 -20.49
N CYS A 276 -10.97 5.66 -20.38
CA CYS A 276 -11.24 4.62 -21.37
C CYS A 276 -11.46 3.28 -20.66
N LEU A 277 -12.33 2.44 -21.22
CA LEU A 277 -12.42 1.05 -20.80
C LEU A 277 -11.05 0.39 -20.93
N TYR A 278 -10.60 -0.26 -19.86
CA TYR A 278 -9.29 -0.88 -19.82
C TYR A 278 -9.42 -2.28 -19.25
N GLY A 279 -9.00 -3.31 -19.96
CA GLY A 279 -9.18 -4.67 -19.48
C GLY A 279 -8.80 -5.74 -20.47
N GLU A 280 -9.07 -6.97 -20.07
CA GLU A 280 -8.66 -8.17 -20.78
C GLU A 280 -9.80 -9.18 -20.81
N TYR A 281 -9.85 -9.99 -21.86
CA TYR A 281 -10.81 -11.09 -21.98
C TYR A 281 -10.18 -12.32 -22.62
N LEU A 282 -10.82 -13.47 -22.47
CA LEU A 282 -10.47 -14.71 -23.15
C LEU A 282 -11.72 -15.38 -23.71
N MET A 283 -11.62 -15.79 -24.97
CA MET A 283 -12.62 -16.63 -25.63
C MET A 283 -12.44 -18.10 -25.24
N ASN A 284 -13.58 -18.77 -25.06
CA ASN A 284 -13.69 -20.17 -24.66
C ASN A 284 -12.85 -20.49 -23.41
N ALA A 285 -13.11 -19.77 -22.31
CA ALA A 285 -12.32 -19.80 -21.08
C ALA A 285 -13.18 -19.52 -19.83
N GLN A 286 -12.70 -19.89 -18.64
CA GLN A 286 -13.25 -19.48 -17.35
C GLN A 286 -12.43 -18.34 -16.74
N GLY A 287 -13.01 -17.63 -15.76
CA GLY A 287 -12.37 -16.47 -15.12
C GLY A 287 -10.99 -16.79 -14.55
N GLU A 288 -10.78 -18.01 -14.06
CA GLU A 288 -9.48 -18.51 -13.59
C GLU A 288 -8.40 -18.44 -14.67
N ASP A 289 -8.73 -18.77 -15.92
CA ASP A 289 -7.76 -18.78 -17.01
C ASP A 289 -7.27 -17.35 -17.34
N VAL A 290 -8.11 -16.34 -17.11
CA VAL A 290 -7.75 -14.92 -17.26
C VAL A 290 -6.80 -14.50 -16.15
N VAL A 291 -7.06 -14.89 -14.90
CA VAL A 291 -6.25 -14.52 -13.74
C VAL A 291 -4.91 -15.25 -13.71
N ALA A 292 -4.90 -16.54 -14.02
CA ALA A 292 -3.71 -17.39 -14.04
C ALA A 292 -2.75 -17.04 -15.20
N GLY A 293 -3.25 -16.41 -16.26
CA GLY A 293 -2.44 -16.00 -17.41
C GLY A 293 -1.78 -17.17 -18.14
N ILE A 294 -2.38 -18.37 -18.09
CA ILE A 294 -1.91 -19.57 -18.82
C ILE A 294 -2.07 -19.34 -20.34
N ARG A 295 -3.11 -18.61 -20.74
CA ARG A 295 -3.32 -18.12 -22.10
C ARG A 295 -3.14 -16.61 -22.12
N THR A 296 -2.45 -16.09 -23.13
CA THR A 296 -2.29 -14.65 -23.33
C THR A 296 -3.67 -13.98 -23.47
N PRO A 297 -4.06 -13.10 -22.54
CA PRO A 297 -5.36 -12.44 -22.61
C PRO A 297 -5.47 -11.50 -23.81
N GLN A 298 -6.67 -11.36 -24.35
CA GLN A 298 -6.98 -10.48 -25.47
C GLN A 298 -7.39 -9.08 -24.99
N PRO A 299 -7.04 -8.01 -25.73
CA PRO A 299 -7.37 -6.63 -25.33
C PRO A 299 -8.87 -6.35 -25.47
N ILE A 300 -9.45 -5.55 -24.57
CA ILE A 300 -10.90 -5.28 -24.64
C ILE A 300 -11.31 -4.38 -25.82
N ASN A 301 -10.44 -3.47 -26.26
CA ASN A 301 -10.75 -2.49 -27.32
C ASN A 301 -9.54 -2.17 -28.21
N LYS A 302 -9.80 -1.50 -29.33
CA LYS A 302 -8.77 -1.13 -30.33
C LYS A 302 -7.73 -0.15 -29.79
N ARG A 303 -8.12 0.72 -28.86
CA ARG A 303 -7.22 1.72 -28.26
C ARG A 303 -6.14 1.06 -27.40
N GLN A 304 -6.51 0.02 -26.64
CA GLN A 304 -5.58 -0.75 -25.81
C GLN A 304 -4.76 -1.75 -26.62
N LYS A 305 -5.30 -2.25 -27.75
CA LYS A 305 -4.68 -3.29 -28.58
C LYS A 305 -3.24 -2.97 -28.98
N GLY A 306 -2.92 -1.71 -29.31
CA GLY A 306 -1.58 -1.32 -29.73
C GLY A 306 -1.07 -2.18 -30.90
N GLU A 307 0.10 -2.81 -30.71
CA GLU A 307 0.72 -3.73 -31.69
C GLU A 307 0.33 -5.19 -31.48
N SER A 308 -0.59 -5.50 -30.56
CA SER A 308 -1.00 -6.88 -30.28
C SER A 308 -1.59 -7.54 -31.54
N PRO A 309 -1.11 -8.74 -31.93
CA PRO A 309 -1.65 -9.47 -33.06
C PRO A 309 -3.04 -10.06 -32.78
N LEU A 310 -3.46 -10.09 -31.50
CA LEU A 310 -4.74 -10.65 -31.09
C LEU A 310 -5.90 -9.66 -31.33
N PRO A 311 -7.07 -10.14 -31.77
CA PRO A 311 -8.25 -9.30 -31.94
C PRO A 311 -8.78 -8.81 -30.59
N SER A 312 -9.46 -7.67 -30.61
CA SER A 312 -10.14 -7.12 -29.44
C SER A 312 -11.62 -7.48 -29.38
N LEU A 313 -12.24 -7.40 -28.20
CA LEU A 313 -13.68 -7.68 -28.06
C LEU A 313 -14.54 -6.74 -28.92
N GLU A 314 -14.11 -5.49 -29.05
CA GLU A 314 -14.69 -4.49 -29.94
C GLU A 314 -14.68 -4.93 -31.43
N GLU A 315 -13.69 -5.73 -31.85
CA GLU A 315 -13.58 -6.26 -33.21
C GLU A 315 -14.33 -7.59 -33.39
N GLU A 316 -14.24 -8.52 -32.42
CA GLU A 316 -14.87 -9.84 -32.52
C GLU A 316 -16.38 -9.81 -32.26
N MET A 317 -16.84 -9.03 -31.28
CA MET A 317 -18.23 -8.99 -30.82
C MET A 317 -18.69 -7.54 -30.51
N PRO A 318 -18.79 -6.66 -31.52
CA PRO A 318 -19.06 -5.23 -31.33
C PRO A 318 -20.38 -4.93 -30.60
N GLU A 319 -21.42 -5.74 -30.82
CA GLU A 319 -22.73 -5.59 -30.16
C GLU A 319 -22.60 -5.78 -28.63
N LEU A 320 -21.88 -6.81 -28.19
CA LEU A 320 -21.68 -7.11 -26.78
C LEU A 320 -20.69 -6.15 -26.12
N TYR A 321 -19.68 -5.69 -26.86
CA TYR A 321 -18.80 -4.63 -26.40
C TYR A 321 -19.58 -3.34 -26.09
N ASN A 322 -20.47 -2.91 -26.99
CA ASN A 322 -21.32 -1.73 -26.76
C ASN A 322 -22.26 -1.91 -25.57
N GLU A 323 -22.79 -3.12 -25.37
CA GLU A 323 -23.61 -3.45 -24.22
C GLU A 323 -22.81 -3.37 -22.90
N LEU A 324 -21.60 -3.94 -22.90
CA LEU A 324 -20.67 -3.86 -21.76
C LEU A 324 -20.30 -2.41 -21.44
N GLU A 325 -19.98 -1.60 -22.44
CA GLU A 325 -19.67 -0.18 -22.25
C GLU A 325 -20.86 0.58 -21.65
N LYS A 326 -22.08 0.29 -22.11
CA LYS A 326 -23.29 0.88 -21.54
C LYS A 326 -23.44 0.54 -20.05
N TYR A 327 -23.27 -0.73 -19.66
CA TYR A 327 -23.35 -1.11 -18.25
C TYR A 327 -22.24 -0.48 -17.42
N CYS A 328 -21.01 -0.43 -17.93
CA CYS A 328 -19.88 0.24 -17.29
C CYS A 328 -20.16 1.73 -17.01
N LYS A 329 -20.76 2.45 -17.97
CA LYS A 329 -21.17 3.86 -17.79
C LYS A 329 -22.28 4.02 -16.75
N ILE A 330 -23.25 3.10 -16.69
CA ILE A 330 -24.31 3.10 -15.66
C ILE A 330 -23.70 2.91 -14.28
N LEU A 331 -22.79 1.93 -14.14
CA LEU A 331 -22.12 1.61 -12.89
C LEU A 331 -21.27 2.77 -12.40
N GLU A 332 -20.42 3.34 -13.26
CA GLU A 332 -19.57 4.49 -12.91
C GLU A 332 -20.39 5.72 -12.51
N LYS A 333 -21.50 6.00 -13.21
CA LYS A 333 -22.39 7.11 -12.86
C LYS A 333 -23.12 6.87 -11.53
N HIS A 334 -23.56 5.63 -11.28
CA HIS A 334 -24.33 5.27 -10.09
C HIS A 334 -23.45 5.27 -8.83
N PHE A 335 -22.31 4.58 -8.87
CA PHE A 335 -21.34 4.56 -7.77
C PHE A 335 -20.50 5.84 -7.71
N ARG A 336 -20.63 6.69 -8.73
CA ARG A 336 -19.91 7.95 -8.92
C ARG A 336 -18.39 7.78 -8.96
N ASP A 337 -17.86 6.58 -9.16
CA ASP A 337 -16.43 6.26 -9.09
C ASP A 337 -16.04 5.19 -10.12
N MET A 338 -14.74 5.07 -10.42
CA MET A 338 -14.20 4.09 -11.35
C MET A 338 -14.48 2.67 -10.84
N GLN A 339 -15.03 1.82 -11.71
CA GLN A 339 -15.43 0.46 -11.34
C GLN A 339 -14.51 -0.57 -11.99
N ASP A 340 -14.21 -1.62 -11.23
CA ASP A 340 -13.68 -2.91 -11.66
C ASP A 340 -14.86 -3.87 -11.85
N VAL A 341 -15.00 -4.42 -13.05
CA VAL A 341 -16.16 -5.20 -13.50
C VAL A 341 -15.71 -6.54 -14.07
N GLU A 342 -16.22 -7.63 -13.51
CA GLU A 342 -16.03 -8.98 -14.04
C GLU A 342 -17.27 -9.39 -14.86
N PHE A 343 -17.06 -9.95 -16.05
CA PHE A 343 -18.15 -10.35 -16.94
C PHE A 343 -17.89 -11.70 -17.62
N THR A 344 -18.98 -12.36 -18.02
CA THR A 344 -18.96 -13.59 -18.81
C THR A 344 -19.95 -13.48 -19.96
N ILE A 345 -19.53 -13.92 -21.14
CA ILE A 345 -20.35 -14.10 -22.31
C ILE A 345 -20.64 -15.60 -22.43
N GLN A 346 -21.90 -15.98 -22.34
CA GLN A 346 -22.34 -17.36 -22.55
C GLN A 346 -23.24 -17.41 -23.77
N ARG A 347 -22.79 -18.06 -24.86
CA ARG A 347 -23.52 -18.16 -26.13
C ARG A 347 -24.09 -16.82 -26.61
N ARG A 348 -23.19 -15.84 -26.78
CA ARG A 348 -23.51 -14.44 -27.15
C ARG A 348 -24.42 -13.67 -26.19
N ARG A 349 -24.60 -14.11 -24.93
CA ARG A 349 -25.31 -13.35 -23.89
C ARG A 349 -24.32 -12.83 -22.85
N LEU A 350 -24.30 -11.51 -22.64
CA LEU A 350 -23.48 -10.87 -21.62
C LEU A 350 -24.10 -11.00 -20.23
N TRP A 351 -23.26 -11.35 -19.25
CA TRP A 351 -23.57 -11.38 -17.84
C TRP A 351 -22.51 -10.61 -17.06
N ILE A 352 -22.94 -9.77 -16.12
CA ILE A 352 -22.03 -9.09 -15.19
C ILE A 352 -22.01 -9.88 -13.89
N LEU A 353 -20.83 -10.36 -13.52
CA LEU A 353 -20.64 -11.21 -12.35
C LEU A 353 -20.36 -10.41 -11.10
N GLN A 354 -19.64 -9.30 -11.23
CA GLN A 354 -19.19 -8.51 -10.10
C GLN A 354 -18.90 -7.09 -10.53
N THR A 355 -19.11 -6.16 -9.59
CA THR A 355 -18.54 -4.82 -9.68
C THR A 355 -18.01 -4.40 -8.31
N ARG A 356 -16.98 -3.56 -8.29
CA ARG A 356 -16.45 -2.89 -7.09
C ARG A 356 -15.71 -1.63 -7.48
N ALA A 357 -15.48 -0.73 -6.51
CA ALA A 357 -14.57 0.38 -6.70
C ALA A 357 -13.18 -0.14 -7.11
N GLY A 358 -12.71 0.28 -8.28
CA GLY A 358 -11.47 -0.24 -8.86
C GLY A 358 -10.25 0.26 -8.11
N LYS A 359 -9.38 -0.68 -7.72
CA LYS A 359 -8.06 -0.36 -7.16
C LYS A 359 -7.19 0.25 -8.26
N ARG A 360 -6.46 1.30 -7.90
CA ARG A 360 -5.77 2.19 -8.84
C ARG A 360 -4.50 2.75 -8.22
N THR A 361 -3.59 3.22 -9.05
CA THR A 361 -2.36 3.89 -8.63
C THR A 361 -2.67 5.28 -8.07
N GLY A 362 -1.75 5.89 -7.33
CA GLY A 362 -1.94 7.27 -6.85
C GLY A 362 -2.12 8.26 -8.00
N MET A 363 -1.37 8.09 -9.10
CA MET A 363 -1.55 8.86 -10.33
C MET A 363 -2.97 8.74 -10.89
N ALA A 364 -3.44 7.51 -11.05
CA ALA A 364 -4.77 7.25 -11.57
C ALA A 364 -5.86 7.80 -10.63
N ALA A 365 -5.69 7.68 -9.31
CA ALA A 365 -6.65 8.21 -8.34
C ALA A 365 -6.88 9.72 -8.51
N MET A 366 -5.82 10.52 -8.57
CA MET A 366 -5.97 11.98 -8.72
C MET A 366 -6.50 12.36 -10.09
N ARG A 367 -6.02 11.73 -11.17
CA ARG A 367 -6.52 12.01 -12.51
C ARG A 367 -8.01 11.73 -12.62
N ILE A 368 -8.44 10.56 -12.12
CA ILE A 368 -9.85 10.16 -12.12
C ILE A 368 -10.68 11.15 -11.30
N ALA A 369 -10.21 11.53 -10.10
CA ALA A 369 -10.89 12.51 -9.26
C ALA A 369 -11.05 13.86 -9.97
N VAL A 370 -9.97 14.39 -10.57
CA VAL A 370 -10.00 15.66 -11.31
C VAL A 370 -10.91 15.58 -12.54
N ASP A 371 -10.83 14.49 -13.31
CA ASP A 371 -11.67 14.30 -14.50
C ASP A 371 -13.15 14.17 -14.12
N MET A 372 -13.49 13.47 -13.03
CA MET A 372 -14.87 13.35 -12.54
C MET A 372 -15.46 14.68 -12.06
N VAL A 373 -14.65 15.59 -11.49
CA VAL A 373 -15.09 16.96 -11.17
C VAL A 373 -15.37 17.75 -12.46
N LYS A 374 -14.48 17.67 -13.46
CA LYS A 374 -14.67 18.32 -14.76
C LYS A 374 -15.89 17.80 -15.51
N GLU A 375 -16.21 16.52 -15.35
CA GLU A 375 -17.40 15.88 -15.90
C GLU A 375 -18.69 16.21 -15.12
N GLY A 376 -18.58 16.86 -13.95
CA GLY A 376 -19.71 17.19 -13.07
C GLY A 376 -20.31 15.98 -12.35
N LEU A 377 -19.55 14.88 -12.23
CA LEU A 377 -19.99 13.67 -11.53
C LEU A 377 -19.82 13.78 -10.02
N ILE A 378 -18.79 14.49 -9.57
CA ILE A 378 -18.45 14.75 -8.15
C ILE A 378 -18.06 16.21 -7.94
N ASP A 379 -18.11 16.68 -6.71
CA ASP A 379 -17.59 17.99 -6.33
C ASP A 379 -16.12 17.91 -5.85
N GLU A 380 -15.51 19.06 -5.60
CA GLU A 380 -14.09 19.16 -5.20
C GLU A 380 -13.81 18.51 -3.83
N GLU A 381 -14.76 18.57 -2.90
CA GLU A 381 -14.63 17.96 -1.57
C GLU A 381 -14.68 16.43 -1.65
N GLU A 382 -15.62 15.89 -2.41
CA GLU A 382 -15.72 14.46 -2.69
C GLU A 382 -14.48 13.95 -3.45
N ALA A 383 -13.89 14.75 -4.34
CA ALA A 383 -12.66 14.43 -5.03
C ALA A 383 -11.45 14.30 -4.08
N LEU A 384 -11.32 15.22 -3.11
CA LEU A 384 -10.25 15.18 -2.11
C LEU A 384 -10.34 13.93 -1.23
N LEU A 385 -11.54 13.57 -0.77
CA LEU A 385 -11.76 12.41 0.10
C LEU A 385 -11.53 11.06 -0.59
N ARG A 386 -11.46 11.03 -1.92
CA ARG A 386 -11.20 9.81 -2.70
C ARG A 386 -9.74 9.52 -2.94
N VAL A 387 -8.87 10.51 -2.72
CA VAL A 387 -7.42 10.35 -2.82
C VAL A 387 -6.88 10.11 -1.41
N GLU A 388 -6.42 8.90 -1.13
CA GLU A 388 -5.79 8.59 0.16
C GLU A 388 -4.45 9.36 0.27
N PRO A 389 -4.14 9.97 1.42
CA PRO A 389 -2.92 10.79 1.59
C PRO A 389 -1.63 10.05 1.21
N ASP A 390 -1.50 8.78 1.59
CA ASP A 390 -0.31 7.98 1.29
C ASP A 390 -0.09 7.75 -0.20
N GLN A 391 -1.13 7.83 -1.03
CA GLN A 391 -1.01 7.69 -2.47
C GLN A 391 -0.23 8.85 -3.11
N LEU A 392 -0.14 10.01 -2.45
CA LEU A 392 0.70 11.14 -2.90
C LEU A 392 2.19 10.77 -2.84
N ASN A 393 2.60 9.96 -1.87
CA ASN A 393 3.99 9.50 -1.75
C ASN A 393 4.43 8.67 -2.98
N HIS A 394 3.49 8.00 -3.66
CA HIS A 394 3.79 7.25 -4.89
C HIS A 394 4.27 8.14 -6.03
N LEU A 395 3.85 9.40 -6.07
CA LEU A 395 4.28 10.36 -7.09
C LEU A 395 5.66 10.95 -6.84
N LEU A 396 6.10 10.91 -5.59
CA LEU A 396 7.44 11.36 -5.20
C LEU A 396 8.48 10.27 -5.41
N ARG A 397 8.05 9.06 -5.79
CA ARG A 397 8.97 7.95 -6.00
C ARG A 397 9.88 8.21 -7.20
N PRO A 398 11.16 7.80 -7.11
CA PRO A 398 12.09 7.95 -8.20
C PRO A 398 11.65 7.17 -9.47
N VAL A 399 11.96 7.74 -10.63
CA VAL A 399 11.86 7.10 -11.95
C VAL A 399 13.26 6.76 -12.45
N PHE A 400 13.46 5.89 -13.44
CA PHE A 400 14.82 5.70 -13.97
C PHE A 400 15.32 6.96 -14.67
N ASP A 401 16.62 7.26 -14.54
CA ASP A 401 17.25 8.32 -15.33
C ASP A 401 17.15 7.98 -16.83
N PRO A 402 16.50 8.79 -17.67
CA PRO A 402 16.35 8.53 -19.10
C PRO A 402 17.68 8.36 -19.85
N ALA A 403 18.75 9.04 -19.41
CA ALA A 403 20.07 8.93 -20.03
C ALA A 403 20.74 7.59 -19.69
N GLU A 404 20.68 7.18 -18.43
CA GLU A 404 21.23 5.88 -17.98
C GLU A 404 20.40 4.71 -18.49
N LYS A 405 19.07 4.87 -18.55
CA LYS A 405 18.17 3.92 -19.20
C LYS A 405 18.46 3.83 -20.70
N GLY A 406 18.71 4.97 -21.35
CA GLY A 406 19.14 5.04 -22.76
C GLY A 406 20.47 4.31 -23.00
N LYS A 407 21.45 4.46 -22.11
CA LYS A 407 22.71 3.69 -22.15
C LYS A 407 22.46 2.21 -21.95
N ALA A 408 21.66 1.82 -20.96
CA ALA A 408 21.30 0.42 -20.72
C ALA A 408 20.64 -0.22 -21.95
N LEU A 409 19.80 0.54 -22.65
CA LEU A 409 19.15 0.11 -23.88
C LEU A 409 20.15 -0.03 -25.05
N GLN A 410 21.11 0.89 -25.18
CA GLN A 410 22.19 0.82 -26.17
C GLN A 410 23.18 -0.33 -25.90
N GLU A 411 23.42 -0.64 -24.63
CA GLU A 411 24.29 -1.73 -24.16
C GLU A 411 23.59 -3.11 -24.22
N GLY A 412 22.31 -3.16 -24.59
CA GLY A 412 21.54 -4.40 -24.65
C GLY A 412 21.24 -5.01 -23.28
N ARG A 413 21.27 -4.22 -22.20
CA ARG A 413 20.97 -4.69 -20.83
C ARG A 413 19.49 -4.91 -20.57
N VAL A 414 18.61 -4.44 -21.45
CA VAL A 414 17.17 -4.75 -21.42
C VAL A 414 17.00 -6.17 -21.94
N VAL A 415 16.83 -7.11 -21.02
CA VAL A 415 16.85 -8.56 -21.31
C VAL A 415 15.48 -9.15 -21.58
N ALA A 416 14.42 -8.48 -21.10
CA ALA A 416 13.06 -8.88 -21.35
C ALA A 416 12.07 -7.74 -21.15
N ARG A 417 10.83 -7.98 -21.57
CA ARG A 417 9.70 -7.07 -21.38
C ARG A 417 8.45 -7.87 -20.99
N GLY A 418 7.79 -7.44 -19.93
CA GLY A 418 6.47 -7.92 -19.50
C GLY A 418 5.42 -6.81 -19.56
N LEU A 419 4.32 -7.02 -18.85
CA LEU A 419 3.20 -6.09 -18.71
C LEU A 419 3.44 -5.11 -17.54
N PRO A 420 3.25 -3.80 -17.73
CA PRO A 420 3.46 -2.78 -16.70
C PRO A 420 2.30 -2.75 -15.69
N ALA A 421 2.39 -3.53 -14.62
CA ALA A 421 1.30 -3.71 -13.67
C ALA A 421 1.26 -2.68 -12.54
N GLY A 422 2.42 -2.28 -12.01
CA GLY A 422 2.56 -1.29 -10.94
C GLY A 422 3.64 -0.27 -11.32
N PRO A 423 3.32 1.03 -11.46
CA PRO A 423 4.22 2.02 -12.04
C PRO A 423 5.41 2.36 -11.13
N GLY A 424 6.47 2.90 -11.73
CA GLY A 424 7.68 3.35 -11.05
C GLY A 424 8.92 2.55 -11.44
N ALA A 425 10.05 2.89 -10.82
CA ALA A 425 11.33 2.22 -11.01
C ALA A 425 11.75 1.51 -9.72
N ALA A 426 12.09 0.23 -9.81
CA ALA A 426 12.60 -0.53 -8.67
C ALA A 426 13.91 -1.22 -9.05
N THR A 427 14.88 -1.12 -8.15
CA THR A 427 16.14 -1.84 -8.24
C THR A 427 16.34 -2.60 -6.94
N GLY A 428 16.73 -3.87 -7.04
CA GLY A 428 16.99 -4.67 -5.85
C GLY A 428 17.70 -5.97 -6.17
N ARG A 429 18.13 -6.65 -5.11
CA ARG A 429 18.67 -8.00 -5.15
C ARG A 429 17.55 -9.00 -5.38
N VAL A 430 17.71 -9.88 -6.36
CA VAL A 430 16.71 -10.90 -6.70
C VAL A 430 16.59 -11.91 -5.56
N VAL A 431 15.35 -12.19 -5.15
CA VAL A 431 14.97 -13.27 -4.24
C VAL A 431 13.77 -14.04 -4.80
N PHE A 432 13.71 -15.35 -4.57
CA PHE A 432 12.69 -16.22 -5.20
C PHE A 432 11.55 -16.65 -4.26
N PHE A 433 11.69 -16.39 -2.96
CA PHE A 433 10.73 -16.76 -1.94
C PHE A 433 10.31 -15.55 -1.11
N ALA A 434 9.03 -15.47 -0.74
CA ALA A 434 8.48 -14.35 0.03
C ALA A 434 9.12 -14.23 1.43
N SER A 435 9.45 -15.35 2.08
CA SER A 435 10.13 -15.33 3.39
C SER A 435 11.51 -14.67 3.32
N ASP A 436 12.20 -14.87 2.21
CA ASP A 436 13.57 -14.40 2.04
C ASP A 436 13.56 -12.90 1.74
N ALA A 437 12.53 -12.41 1.03
CA ALA A 437 12.27 -10.99 0.87
C ALA A 437 12.04 -10.28 2.21
N GLU A 438 11.26 -10.86 3.13
CA GLU A 438 11.06 -10.30 4.47
C GLU A 438 12.36 -10.28 5.29
N GLU A 439 13.08 -11.40 5.31
CA GLU A 439 14.33 -11.52 6.07
C GLU A 439 15.36 -10.49 5.58
N TRP A 440 15.58 -10.40 4.28
CA TRP A 440 16.60 -9.52 3.70
C TRP A 440 16.22 -8.04 3.83
N ALA A 441 14.94 -7.71 3.65
CA ALA A 441 14.45 -6.35 3.89
C ALA A 441 14.62 -5.94 5.37
N SER A 442 14.45 -6.87 6.31
CA SER A 442 14.69 -6.60 7.74
C SER A 442 16.16 -6.29 8.08
N ARG A 443 17.10 -6.71 7.21
CA ARG A 443 18.53 -6.34 7.27
C ARG A 443 18.85 -5.01 6.58
N GLY A 444 17.85 -4.32 6.03
CA GLY A 444 18.00 -3.07 5.29
C GLY A 444 18.43 -3.25 3.82
N GLU A 445 18.33 -4.46 3.26
CA GLU A 445 18.65 -4.70 1.85
C GLU A 445 17.49 -4.34 0.92
N GLU A 446 17.80 -3.76 -0.24
CA GLU A 446 16.83 -3.54 -1.32
C GLU A 446 16.62 -4.86 -2.08
N VAL A 447 15.42 -5.43 -2.01
CA VAL A 447 15.11 -6.73 -2.63
C VAL A 447 14.05 -6.64 -3.72
N LEU A 448 14.13 -7.55 -4.70
CA LEU A 448 13.21 -7.69 -5.82
C LEU A 448 12.68 -9.14 -5.83
N LEU A 449 11.38 -9.28 -5.60
CA LEU A 449 10.73 -10.59 -5.51
C LEU A 449 10.43 -11.11 -6.91
N VAL A 450 11.04 -12.23 -7.30
CA VAL A 450 10.83 -12.88 -8.59
C VAL A 450 10.10 -14.20 -8.41
N ARG A 451 8.96 -14.36 -9.09
CA ARG A 451 8.10 -15.56 -9.00
C ARG A 451 7.60 -15.98 -10.37
N VAL A 452 7.23 -17.25 -10.54
CA VAL A 452 6.47 -17.67 -11.73
C VAL A 452 5.11 -16.97 -11.74
N GLU A 453 4.43 -17.05 -10.60
CA GLU A 453 3.20 -16.34 -10.25
C GLU A 453 3.20 -16.10 -8.74
N THR A 454 2.50 -15.07 -8.26
CA THR A 454 2.32 -14.84 -6.83
C THR A 454 1.02 -15.45 -6.33
N SER A 455 1.03 -15.98 -5.12
CA SER A 455 -0.18 -16.40 -4.42
C SER A 455 -0.49 -15.46 -3.24
N PRO A 456 -1.68 -15.59 -2.62
CA PRO A 456 -2.03 -14.85 -1.39
C PRO A 456 -1.07 -15.09 -0.22
N GLU A 457 -0.29 -16.17 -0.25
CA GLU A 457 0.70 -16.50 0.79
C GLU A 457 1.95 -15.61 0.69
N ASP A 458 2.21 -15.03 -0.48
CA ASP A 458 3.39 -14.21 -0.76
C ASP A 458 3.25 -12.75 -0.24
N ILE A 459 2.11 -12.37 0.35
CA ILE A 459 1.75 -10.96 0.60
C ILE A 459 2.76 -10.18 1.45
N ARG A 460 3.33 -10.82 2.47
CA ARG A 460 4.30 -10.16 3.35
C ARG A 460 5.62 -9.90 2.64
N GLY A 461 6.10 -10.86 1.85
CA GLY A 461 7.27 -10.69 0.98
C GLY A 461 7.05 -9.66 -0.12
N MET A 462 5.85 -9.61 -0.71
CA MET A 462 5.46 -8.57 -1.68
C MET A 462 5.52 -7.17 -1.08
N ASN A 463 5.09 -7.01 0.18
CA ASN A 463 5.18 -5.74 0.89
C ASN A 463 6.62 -5.35 1.26
N ALA A 464 7.46 -6.33 1.60
CA ALA A 464 8.87 -6.12 1.93
C ALA A 464 9.72 -5.71 0.70
N ALA A 465 9.40 -6.23 -0.49
CA ALA A 465 10.18 -5.99 -1.71
C ALA A 465 10.05 -4.56 -2.27
N GLN A 466 11.08 -4.07 -2.95
CA GLN A 466 11.07 -2.82 -3.72
C GLN A 466 10.23 -2.95 -4.99
N GLY A 467 10.26 -4.13 -5.60
CA GLY A 467 9.47 -4.46 -6.78
C GLY A 467 9.22 -5.95 -6.95
N ILE A 468 8.25 -6.28 -7.79
CA ILE A 468 7.77 -7.64 -8.03
C ILE A 468 7.84 -7.94 -9.52
N LEU A 469 8.46 -9.05 -9.88
CA LEU A 469 8.58 -9.52 -11.26
C LEU A 469 7.99 -10.94 -11.39
N THR A 470 7.04 -11.13 -12.31
CA THR A 470 6.46 -12.45 -12.56
C THR A 470 6.63 -12.94 -14.00
N ALA A 471 6.85 -14.25 -14.15
CA ALA A 471 6.96 -14.91 -15.46
C ALA A 471 5.59 -15.03 -16.16
N ARG A 472 4.52 -15.29 -15.39
CA ARG A 472 3.14 -15.42 -15.85
C ARG A 472 2.23 -14.36 -15.21
N GLY A 473 1.02 -14.26 -15.73
CA GLY A 473 -0.04 -13.38 -15.22
C GLY A 473 -0.29 -12.13 -16.05
N GLY A 474 -1.57 -11.78 -16.23
CA GLY A 474 -2.00 -10.57 -16.94
C GLY A 474 -2.09 -9.32 -16.05
N MET A 475 -2.64 -8.23 -16.58
CA MET A 475 -2.88 -6.99 -15.83
C MET A 475 -3.92 -7.16 -14.71
N THR A 476 -4.60 -8.30 -14.66
CA THR A 476 -5.62 -8.65 -13.67
C THR A 476 -5.16 -9.78 -12.74
N SER A 477 -3.91 -10.22 -12.87
CA SER A 477 -3.30 -11.24 -12.01
C SER A 477 -3.20 -10.78 -10.54
N HIS A 478 -3.03 -11.76 -9.63
CA HIS A 478 -2.86 -11.50 -8.21
C HIS A 478 -1.73 -10.50 -7.93
N ALA A 479 -0.56 -10.71 -8.56
CA ALA A 479 0.60 -9.82 -8.45
C ALA A 479 0.24 -8.38 -8.82
N ALA A 480 -0.42 -8.19 -9.97
CA ALA A 480 -0.78 -6.87 -10.47
C ALA A 480 -1.77 -6.14 -9.55
N LEU A 481 -2.81 -6.83 -9.07
CA LEU A 481 -3.83 -6.24 -8.19
C LEU A 481 -3.24 -5.81 -6.85
N VAL A 482 -2.47 -6.69 -6.20
CA VAL A 482 -1.89 -6.43 -4.87
C VAL A 482 -0.79 -5.38 -4.95
N ALA A 483 0.08 -5.45 -5.98
CA ALA A 483 1.14 -4.46 -6.17
C ALA A 483 0.58 -3.05 -6.35
N ARG A 484 -0.49 -2.87 -7.13
CA ARG A 484 -1.14 -1.56 -7.27
C ARG A 484 -1.69 -1.04 -5.95
N GLN A 485 -2.34 -1.90 -5.17
CA GLN A 485 -2.88 -1.52 -3.87
C GLN A 485 -1.78 -1.08 -2.90
N MET A 486 -0.64 -1.78 -2.89
CA MET A 486 0.53 -1.43 -2.07
C MET A 486 1.41 -0.32 -2.69
N GLY A 487 1.05 0.14 -3.89
CA GLY A 487 1.87 1.06 -4.68
C GLY A 487 3.27 0.52 -5.01
N LYS A 488 3.48 -0.79 -5.07
CA LYS A 488 4.77 -1.40 -5.40
C LYS A 488 4.99 -1.43 -6.92
N VAL A 489 6.26 -1.29 -7.33
CA VAL A 489 6.64 -1.42 -8.74
C VAL A 489 6.45 -2.88 -9.15
N CYS A 490 5.76 -3.12 -10.26
CA CYS A 490 5.44 -4.49 -10.65
C CYS A 490 5.42 -4.67 -12.17
N VAL A 491 6.09 -5.71 -12.63
CA VAL A 491 6.08 -6.19 -14.01
C VAL A 491 5.60 -7.63 -13.99
N VAL A 492 4.54 -7.94 -14.73
CA VAL A 492 3.93 -9.29 -14.76
C VAL A 492 3.94 -9.88 -16.15
N GLY A 493 3.77 -11.20 -16.28
CA GLY A 493 3.63 -11.84 -17.59
C GLY A 493 4.87 -11.74 -18.47
N CYS A 494 6.06 -11.73 -17.87
CA CYS A 494 7.32 -11.72 -18.62
C CYS A 494 7.70 -13.15 -19.02
N GLU A 495 7.10 -13.65 -20.11
CA GLU A 495 7.23 -15.03 -20.61
C GLU A 495 8.68 -15.47 -20.91
N ALA A 496 9.59 -14.51 -21.08
CA ALA A 496 11.02 -14.77 -21.28
C ALA A 496 11.74 -15.29 -20.02
N LEU A 497 11.10 -15.23 -18.84
CA LEU A 497 11.67 -15.71 -17.57
C LEU A 497 11.51 -17.22 -17.44
N GLN A 498 12.61 -17.93 -17.23
CA GLN A 498 12.62 -19.32 -16.77
C GLN A 498 13.19 -19.38 -15.36
N ILE A 499 12.35 -19.73 -14.38
CA ILE A 499 12.72 -19.70 -12.96
C ILE A 499 12.95 -21.13 -12.47
N ASP A 500 14.11 -21.36 -11.86
CA ASP A 500 14.46 -22.60 -11.17
C ASP A 500 14.53 -22.34 -9.66
N TYR A 501 13.45 -22.70 -8.96
CA TYR A 501 13.36 -22.54 -7.51
C TYR A 501 14.37 -23.42 -6.75
N LYS A 502 14.74 -24.60 -7.27
CA LYS A 502 15.73 -25.48 -6.61
C LYS A 502 17.14 -24.91 -6.75
N GLY A 503 17.45 -24.39 -7.93
CA GLY A 503 18.73 -23.73 -8.21
C GLY A 503 18.83 -22.29 -7.68
N ARG A 504 17.73 -21.70 -7.18
CA ARG A 504 17.63 -20.29 -6.78
C ARG A 504 18.21 -19.35 -7.84
N GLN A 505 17.76 -19.54 -9.08
CA GLN A 505 18.23 -18.81 -10.24
C GLN A 505 17.10 -18.62 -11.27
N MET A 506 17.23 -17.59 -12.10
CA MET A 506 16.41 -17.40 -13.29
C MET A 506 17.25 -17.22 -14.53
N GLU A 507 16.74 -17.70 -15.66
CA GLU A 507 17.28 -17.43 -16.98
C GLU A 507 16.37 -16.45 -17.73
N VAL A 508 16.97 -15.40 -18.30
CA VAL A 508 16.25 -14.37 -19.08
C VAL A 508 17.16 -13.76 -20.13
N GLY A 509 16.69 -13.70 -21.38
CA GLY A 509 17.48 -13.12 -22.49
C GLY A 509 18.84 -13.78 -22.71
N GLY A 510 19.01 -15.06 -22.36
CA GLY A 510 20.28 -15.79 -22.43
C GLY A 510 21.25 -15.54 -21.26
N HIS A 511 20.80 -14.83 -20.21
CA HIS A 511 21.58 -14.58 -18.99
C HIS A 511 21.02 -15.39 -17.82
N VAL A 512 21.92 -15.96 -17.01
CA VAL A 512 21.58 -16.62 -15.74
C VAL A 512 21.79 -15.62 -14.60
N ILE A 513 20.74 -15.35 -13.85
CA ILE A 513 20.71 -14.43 -12.71
C ILE A 513 20.44 -15.25 -11.45
N ARG A 514 21.30 -15.09 -10.44
CA ARG A 514 21.22 -15.83 -9.18
C ARG A 514 20.59 -14.98 -8.09
N GLU A 515 20.16 -15.65 -7.03
CA GLU A 515 19.71 -14.97 -5.81
C GLU A 515 20.81 -14.04 -5.28
N GLY A 516 20.46 -12.79 -4.99
CA GLY A 516 21.39 -11.75 -4.57
C GLY A 516 21.93 -10.85 -5.68
N ASP A 517 21.76 -11.23 -6.95
CA ASP A 517 22.15 -10.37 -8.08
C ASP A 517 21.20 -9.18 -8.23
N TYR A 518 21.74 -8.04 -8.68
CA TYR A 518 20.95 -6.84 -8.90
C TYR A 518 20.21 -6.87 -10.23
N VAL A 519 18.90 -6.62 -10.16
CA VAL A 519 18.03 -6.41 -11.32
C VAL A 519 17.22 -5.14 -11.10
N SER A 520 17.00 -4.42 -12.19
CA SER A 520 16.17 -3.23 -12.24
C SER A 520 14.92 -3.52 -13.07
N ILE A 521 13.74 -3.13 -12.59
CA ILE A 521 12.47 -3.25 -13.33
C ILE A 521 11.79 -1.89 -13.48
N ASP A 522 11.30 -1.60 -14.67
CA ASP A 522 10.47 -0.43 -14.96
C ASP A 522 9.01 -0.86 -15.05
N GLY A 523 8.27 -0.57 -13.99
CA GLY A 523 6.85 -0.88 -13.90
C GLY A 523 5.94 0.00 -14.76
N THR A 524 6.50 1.00 -15.44
CA THR A 524 5.78 1.89 -16.37
C THR A 524 5.87 1.38 -17.80
N THR A 525 7.05 0.90 -18.23
CA THR A 525 7.28 0.37 -19.58
C THR A 525 7.21 -1.15 -19.68
N GLY A 526 7.28 -1.83 -18.54
CA GLY A 526 7.34 -3.29 -18.42
C GLY A 526 8.73 -3.87 -18.65
N GLU A 527 9.79 -3.07 -18.66
CA GLU A 527 11.14 -3.52 -19.02
C GLU A 527 11.88 -4.14 -17.82
N VAL A 528 12.61 -5.24 -18.09
CA VAL A 528 13.50 -5.91 -17.14
C VAL A 528 14.94 -5.67 -17.58
N ILE A 529 15.74 -5.12 -16.68
CA ILE A 529 17.06 -4.56 -17.01
C ILE A 529 18.12 -5.11 -16.07
N LEU A 530 19.22 -5.60 -16.63
CA LEU A 530 20.33 -6.15 -15.87
C LEU A 530 21.10 -5.07 -15.09
N GLY A 531 21.44 -5.41 -13.85
CA GLY A 531 22.24 -4.59 -12.96
C GLY A 531 21.44 -3.49 -12.27
N LYS A 532 22.18 -2.57 -11.64
CA LYS A 532 21.62 -1.41 -10.93
C LYS A 532 21.52 -0.22 -11.88
N ILE A 533 20.32 0.31 -12.10
CA ILE A 533 20.13 1.60 -12.78
C ILE A 533 19.90 2.70 -11.74
N PRO A 534 20.61 3.83 -11.84
CA PRO A 534 20.33 5.01 -11.04
C PRO A 534 18.92 5.54 -11.32
N THR A 535 18.23 5.92 -10.26
CA THR A 535 16.95 6.59 -10.38
C THR A 535 17.13 8.11 -10.34
N ARG A 536 16.22 8.83 -11.00
CA ARG A 536 16.07 10.28 -11.01
C ARG A 536 14.77 10.68 -10.27
N PRO A 537 14.70 11.88 -9.68
CA PRO A 537 13.48 12.41 -9.10
C PRO A 537 12.28 12.42 -10.07
N SER A 538 11.07 12.27 -9.53
CA SER A 538 9.82 12.21 -10.31
C SER A 538 9.53 13.51 -11.08
N GLU A 539 8.59 13.46 -12.03
CA GLU A 539 8.19 14.65 -12.82
C GLU A 539 7.79 15.84 -11.93
N ILE A 540 7.13 15.59 -10.80
CA ILE A 540 6.74 16.64 -9.84
C ILE A 540 7.99 17.32 -9.27
N LEU A 541 9.00 16.54 -8.87
CA LEU A 541 10.27 17.06 -8.36
C LEU A 541 11.08 17.78 -9.45
N GLN A 542 10.99 17.32 -10.69
CA GLN A 542 11.63 17.99 -11.84
C GLN A 542 11.02 19.36 -12.14
N VAL A 543 9.71 19.52 -11.94
CA VAL A 543 9.03 20.82 -12.09
C VAL A 543 9.29 21.72 -10.88
N LEU A 544 9.11 21.19 -9.66
CA LEU A 544 9.15 21.98 -8.42
C LEU A 544 10.58 22.36 -7.98
N LEU A 545 11.53 21.42 -8.08
CA LEU A 545 12.87 21.58 -7.51
C LEU A 545 13.94 21.79 -8.58
N GLU A 546 14.05 20.87 -9.53
CA GLU A 546 15.11 20.93 -10.56
C GLU A 546 14.85 22.01 -11.61
N LYS A 547 13.58 22.44 -11.75
CA LYS A 547 13.10 23.38 -12.79
C LYS A 547 13.52 22.94 -14.20
N SER A 548 13.71 21.63 -14.42
CA SER A 548 14.16 21.05 -15.67
C SER A 548 13.02 20.74 -16.64
N LEU A 549 11.78 20.74 -16.14
CA LEU A 549 10.56 20.53 -16.92
C LEU A 549 9.58 21.68 -16.62
N ARG A 550 8.93 22.23 -17.65
CA ARG A 550 7.96 23.32 -17.44
C ARG A 550 6.62 22.76 -16.92
N PRO A 551 5.91 23.46 -16.02
CA PRO A 551 4.59 23.02 -15.54
C PRO A 551 3.60 22.66 -16.66
N GLU A 552 3.63 23.39 -17.77
CA GLU A 552 2.73 23.18 -18.91
C GLU A 552 3.03 21.89 -19.69
N GLU A 553 4.25 21.35 -19.53
CA GLU A 553 4.73 20.15 -20.23
C GLU A 553 4.47 18.86 -19.44
N SER A 554 4.11 18.96 -18.15
CA SER A 554 3.76 17.80 -17.32
C SER A 554 2.27 17.78 -16.98
N SER A 555 1.53 16.90 -17.65
CA SER A 555 0.11 16.64 -17.31
C SER A 555 -0.05 16.12 -15.88
N THR A 556 0.92 15.31 -15.42
CA THR A 556 1.06 14.84 -14.03
C THR A 556 1.08 16.00 -13.04
N PHE A 557 1.94 16.99 -13.26
CA PHE A 557 2.06 18.14 -12.38
C PHE A 557 0.79 18.99 -12.35
N GLN A 558 0.13 19.18 -13.49
CA GLN A 558 -1.12 19.95 -13.56
C GLN A 558 -2.26 19.32 -12.75
N ILE A 559 -2.37 17.99 -12.78
CA ILE A 559 -3.35 17.24 -11.98
C ILE A 559 -3.03 17.38 -10.49
N TYR A 560 -1.75 17.23 -10.13
CA TYR A 560 -1.27 17.42 -8.76
C TYR A 560 -1.55 18.84 -8.24
N ASP A 561 -1.14 19.88 -8.98
CA ASP A 561 -1.35 21.30 -8.63
C ASP A 561 -2.84 21.62 -8.46
N GLN A 562 -3.71 21.11 -9.35
CA GLN A 562 -5.16 21.30 -9.22
C GLN A 562 -5.70 20.70 -7.92
N LEU A 563 -5.30 19.47 -7.58
CA LEU A 563 -5.71 18.80 -6.35
C LEU A 563 -5.18 19.52 -5.11
N MET A 564 -3.93 19.96 -5.13
CA MET A 564 -3.32 20.71 -4.02
C MET A 564 -4.02 22.05 -3.81
N ARG A 565 -4.44 22.75 -4.86
CA ARG A 565 -5.25 23.97 -4.74
C ARG A 565 -6.60 23.73 -4.07
N TRP A 566 -7.27 22.62 -4.41
CA TRP A 566 -8.51 22.24 -3.72
C TRP A 566 -8.24 21.91 -2.25
N ALA A 567 -7.15 21.19 -1.96
CA ALA A 567 -6.76 20.87 -0.59
C ALA A 567 -6.44 22.14 0.21
N ASP A 568 -5.71 23.09 -0.37
CA ASP A 568 -5.38 24.38 0.22
C ASP A 568 -6.62 25.26 0.46
N ALA A 569 -7.60 25.22 -0.45
CA ALA A 569 -8.85 25.94 -0.28
C ALA A 569 -9.76 25.32 0.80
N ALA A 570 -9.75 23.98 0.93
CA ALA A 570 -10.57 23.27 1.89
C ALA A 570 -9.97 23.22 3.30
N ARG A 571 -8.64 23.23 3.43
CA ARG A 571 -7.99 23.07 4.73
C ARG A 571 -8.17 24.31 5.61
N ARG A 572 -8.38 24.03 6.90
CA ARG A 572 -8.35 25.07 7.95
C ARG A 572 -6.96 25.19 8.60
N LEU A 573 -6.22 24.10 8.66
CA LEU A 573 -4.89 24.06 9.29
C LEU A 573 -3.84 24.65 8.36
N GLY A 574 -2.94 25.46 8.94
CA GLY A 574 -1.71 25.85 8.26
C GLY A 574 -0.73 24.68 8.18
N VAL A 575 0.03 24.57 7.09
CA VAL A 575 1.03 23.51 6.91
C VAL A 575 2.43 24.12 6.92
N ARG A 576 3.17 23.88 8.00
CA ARG A 576 4.59 24.27 8.13
C ARG A 576 5.49 23.05 8.00
N THR A 577 6.78 23.30 7.78
CA THR A 577 7.78 22.23 7.65
C THR A 577 8.69 22.14 8.87
N ASN A 578 9.29 20.96 9.06
CA ASN A 578 10.44 20.80 9.95
C ASN A 578 11.68 20.83 9.06
N ALA A 579 12.48 21.90 9.17
CA ALA A 579 13.64 22.11 8.31
C ALA A 579 14.73 22.86 9.08
N ASP A 580 15.95 22.33 8.99
CA ASP A 580 17.09 22.85 9.74
C ASP A 580 18.11 23.53 8.82
N LYS A 581 18.01 23.27 7.50
CA LYS A 581 18.90 23.81 6.47
C LYS A 581 18.15 24.62 5.41
N PRO A 582 18.77 25.65 4.81
CA PRO A 582 18.17 26.44 3.74
C PRO A 582 17.66 25.60 2.54
N GLU A 583 18.41 24.55 2.17
CA GLU A 583 18.02 23.64 1.08
C GLU A 583 16.73 22.87 1.40
N GLN A 584 16.58 22.38 2.63
CA GLN A 584 15.38 21.70 3.10
C GLN A 584 14.18 22.65 3.14
N ALA A 585 14.39 23.88 3.60
CA ALA A 585 13.37 24.92 3.62
C ALA A 585 12.91 25.27 2.19
N ALA A 586 13.84 25.40 1.24
CA ALA A 586 13.51 25.69 -0.15
C ALA A 586 12.67 24.58 -0.80
N ILE A 587 13.01 23.31 -0.52
CA ILE A 587 12.24 22.16 -0.97
C ILE A 587 10.82 22.23 -0.41
N ALA A 588 10.67 22.44 0.90
CA ALA A 588 9.36 22.50 1.54
C ALA A 588 8.49 23.65 1.01
N LEU A 589 9.08 24.82 0.74
CA LEU A 589 8.37 25.94 0.10
C LEU A 589 7.86 25.60 -1.29
N ALA A 590 8.63 24.84 -2.08
CA ALA A 590 8.19 24.39 -3.40
C ALA A 590 6.96 23.48 -3.32
N PHE A 591 6.80 22.75 -2.20
CA PHE A 591 5.61 21.94 -1.88
C PHE A 591 4.47 22.72 -1.21
N GLY A 592 4.59 24.04 -1.03
CA GLY A 592 3.54 24.87 -0.46
C GLY A 592 3.63 25.10 1.06
N ALA A 593 4.75 24.78 1.70
CA ALA A 593 4.92 25.08 3.13
C ALA A 593 4.75 26.58 3.42
N GLU A 594 4.02 26.89 4.49
CA GLU A 594 3.66 28.26 4.86
C GLU A 594 4.61 28.86 5.91
N GLY A 595 5.63 28.11 6.32
CA GLY A 595 6.55 28.47 7.40
C GLY A 595 7.40 27.28 7.83
N ILE A 596 8.36 27.50 8.72
CA ILE A 596 9.10 26.43 9.42
C ILE A 596 8.50 26.31 10.81
N GLY A 597 7.88 25.19 11.16
CA GLY A 597 7.27 24.95 12.48
C GLY A 597 8.26 24.39 13.51
N LEU A 598 9.40 23.86 13.04
CA LEU A 598 10.50 23.40 13.88
C LEU A 598 11.81 23.43 13.09
N CYS A 599 12.71 24.32 13.49
CA CYS A 599 14.13 24.30 13.15
C CYS A 599 14.91 23.84 14.38
N ARG A 600 15.58 22.69 14.27
CA ARG A 600 16.42 22.08 15.30
C ARG A 600 17.83 22.63 15.21
N THR A 601 18.21 23.40 16.22
CA THR A 601 19.54 24.05 16.24
C THR A 601 20.68 23.08 16.42
N GLU A 602 20.41 21.85 16.82
CA GLU A 602 21.44 20.94 17.33
C GLU A 602 22.16 20.25 16.19
N HIS A 603 21.43 20.00 15.10
CA HIS A 603 21.98 19.60 13.82
C HIS A 603 22.99 20.61 13.25
N MET A 604 22.88 21.90 13.61
CA MET A 604 23.82 22.93 13.16
C MET A 604 25.19 22.83 13.85
N PHE A 605 25.29 22.08 14.96
CA PHE A 605 26.53 21.92 15.73
C PHE A 605 27.30 20.63 15.40
N PHE A 606 26.68 19.65 14.75
CA PHE A 606 27.31 18.36 14.43
C PHE A 606 28.25 18.38 13.21
N GLU A 607 28.29 19.47 12.44
CA GLU A 607 29.01 19.52 11.16
C GLU A 607 30.44 20.08 11.28
N GLY A 608 31.41 19.33 10.74
CA GLY A 608 32.79 19.80 10.52
C GLY A 608 33.45 20.30 11.80
N ASP A 609 34.12 21.46 11.72
CA ASP A 609 34.86 22.06 12.83
C ASP A 609 33.95 22.57 13.97
N ARG A 610 32.62 22.61 13.79
CA ARG A 610 31.66 23.12 14.78
C ARG A 610 31.55 22.20 15.98
N ILE A 611 31.63 20.89 15.75
CA ILE A 611 31.54 19.89 16.83
C ILE A 611 32.70 20.04 17.82
N ASP A 612 33.89 20.40 17.33
CA ASP A 612 35.07 20.60 18.15
C ASP A 612 34.91 21.83 19.05
N VAL A 613 34.31 22.92 18.54
CA VAL A 613 34.01 24.12 19.34
C VAL A 613 32.89 23.85 20.36
N MET A 614 31.89 23.04 19.98
CA MET A 614 30.84 22.60 20.90
C MET A 614 31.40 21.75 22.04
N ARG A 615 32.34 20.85 21.75
CA ARG A 615 33.05 20.05 22.75
C ARG A 615 33.89 20.92 23.69
N GLU A 616 34.58 21.93 23.17
CA GLU A 616 35.30 22.93 23.98
C GLU A 616 34.35 23.65 24.95
N MET A 617 33.16 24.04 24.48
CA MET A 617 32.12 24.67 25.31
C MET A 617 31.65 23.75 26.45
N ILE A 618 31.43 22.46 26.16
CA ILE A 618 30.97 21.46 27.14
C ILE A 618 32.00 21.20 28.23
N ILE A 619 33.28 21.23 27.87
CA ILE A 619 34.39 20.88 28.75
C ILE A 619 34.82 22.06 29.64
N ALA A 620 34.45 23.29 29.27
CA ALA A 620 34.75 24.50 30.03
C ALA A 620 34.19 24.45 31.47
N GLU A 621 35.06 24.75 32.45
CA GLU A 621 34.73 24.67 33.89
C GLU A 621 34.12 25.96 34.44
N ASP A 622 34.34 27.08 33.75
CA ASP A 622 33.89 28.40 34.14
C ASP A 622 33.10 29.09 33.01
N SER A 623 32.25 30.05 33.38
CA SER A 623 31.37 30.76 32.44
C SER A 623 32.16 31.62 31.44
N GLU A 624 33.35 32.13 31.79
CA GLU A 624 34.15 32.96 30.88
C GLU A 624 34.72 32.12 29.73
N SER A 625 35.28 30.96 30.06
CA SER A 625 35.76 29.97 29.08
C SER A 625 34.61 29.46 28.19
N ARG A 626 33.43 29.20 28.76
CA ARG A 626 32.25 28.79 27.99
C ARG A 626 31.80 29.88 27.02
N ARG A 627 31.72 31.13 27.47
CA ARG A 627 31.38 32.30 26.62
C ARG A 627 32.38 32.47 25.49
N LYS A 628 33.67 32.18 25.70
CA LYS A 628 34.70 32.26 24.65
C LYS A 628 34.45 31.24 23.54
N ALA A 629 34.09 30.00 23.89
CA ALA A 629 33.72 28.98 22.91
C ALA A 629 32.41 29.35 22.18
N LEU A 630 31.40 29.82 22.92
CA LEU A 630 30.12 30.27 22.37
C LEU A 630 30.26 31.43 21.37
N ARG A 631 31.15 32.39 21.60
CA ARG A 631 31.43 33.48 20.63
C ARG A 631 32.01 32.99 19.30
N ARG A 632 32.62 31.80 19.27
CA ARG A 632 33.09 31.17 18.03
C ARG A 632 31.97 30.44 17.28
N LEU A 633 30.98 29.91 18.02
CA LEU A 633 29.79 29.26 17.45
C LEU A 633 28.78 30.27 16.91
N GLN A 634 28.61 31.40 17.58
CA GLN A 634 27.64 32.45 17.23
C GLN A 634 27.66 32.85 15.74
N PRO A 635 28.81 33.21 15.12
CA PRO A 635 28.80 33.64 13.72
C PRO A 635 28.44 32.49 12.76
N MET A 636 28.77 31.25 13.12
CA MET A 636 28.44 30.08 12.31
C MET A 636 26.94 29.81 12.31
N GLN A 637 26.31 29.90 13.48
CA GLN A 637 24.86 29.72 13.63
C GLN A 637 24.07 30.87 13.00
N LYS A 638 24.59 32.11 13.11
CA LYS A 638 24.01 33.29 12.46
C LYS A 638 23.91 33.12 10.95
N GLU A 639 24.97 32.62 10.30
CA GLU A 639 24.95 32.40 8.84
C GLU A 639 23.90 31.37 8.41
N ASP A 640 23.70 30.30 9.20
CA ASP A 640 22.65 29.31 8.92
C ASP A 640 21.25 29.93 9.01
N PHE A 641 20.98 30.70 10.07
CA PHE A 641 19.70 31.40 10.24
C PHE A 641 19.48 32.46 9.16
N LYS A 642 20.53 33.18 8.77
CA LYS A 642 20.49 34.14 7.65
C LYS A 642 20.07 33.42 6.36
N GLY A 643 20.62 32.25 6.08
CA GLY A 643 20.19 31.40 4.97
C GLY A 643 18.72 30.99 5.05
N LEU A 644 18.27 30.54 6.23
CA LEU A 644 16.87 30.14 6.45
C LEU A 644 15.89 31.31 6.24
N PHE A 645 16.17 32.48 6.83
CA PHE A 645 15.32 33.66 6.68
C PHE A 645 15.27 34.17 5.24
N LYS A 646 16.39 34.14 4.51
CA LYS A 646 16.42 34.51 3.08
C LYS A 646 15.52 33.61 2.24
N VAL A 647 15.55 32.29 2.51
CA VAL A 647 14.70 31.33 1.79
C VAL A 647 13.22 31.50 2.16
N MET A 648 12.91 31.67 3.44
CA MET A 648 11.53 31.74 3.94
C MET A 648 10.83 33.07 3.62
N GLY A 649 11.60 34.15 3.43
CA GLY A 649 11.06 35.48 3.17
C GLY A 649 10.27 35.97 4.39
N SER A 650 9.04 36.45 4.15
CA SER A 650 8.15 36.93 5.21
C SER A 650 7.30 35.84 5.89
N ARG A 651 7.70 34.57 5.75
CA ARG A 651 7.01 33.45 6.42
C ARG A 651 7.61 33.23 7.82
N PRO A 652 6.82 32.76 8.79
CA PRO A 652 7.30 32.53 10.15
C PRO A 652 8.28 31.35 10.21
N VAL A 653 9.32 31.50 11.04
CA VAL A 653 10.37 30.51 11.25
C VAL A 653 10.52 30.23 12.73
N THR A 654 10.04 29.06 13.17
CA THR A 654 10.14 28.61 14.56
C THR A 654 11.46 27.90 14.79
N ILE A 655 12.30 28.46 15.65
CA ILE A 655 13.64 27.98 15.97
C ILE A 655 13.62 27.46 17.41
N ARG A 656 13.95 26.18 17.58
CA ARG A 656 14.04 25.55 18.90
C ARG A 656 15.45 25.72 19.44
N THR A 657 15.56 26.23 20.66
CA THR A 657 16.85 26.30 21.36
C THR A 657 17.38 24.89 21.66
N LEU A 658 18.65 24.80 22.06
CA LEU A 658 19.38 23.54 22.26
C LEU A 658 18.62 22.56 23.19
N ASP A 659 18.27 21.38 22.69
CA ASP A 659 17.51 20.35 23.40
C ASP A 659 18.31 19.14 23.94
N PRO A 660 19.26 18.51 23.22
CA PRO A 660 19.88 17.26 23.64
C PRO A 660 20.83 17.47 24.82
N PRO A 661 21.03 16.42 25.64
CA PRO A 661 21.99 16.46 26.72
C PRO A 661 23.42 16.56 26.19
N LEU A 662 24.30 17.21 26.97
CA LEU A 662 25.65 17.52 26.53
C LEU A 662 26.52 16.28 26.21
N HIS A 663 26.21 15.12 26.77
CA HIS A 663 26.98 13.90 26.51
C HIS A 663 26.81 13.37 25.08
N GLU A 664 25.74 13.73 24.35
CA GLU A 664 25.55 13.32 22.95
C GLU A 664 26.59 13.95 22.00
N PHE A 665 27.22 15.06 22.39
CA PHE A 665 28.27 15.71 21.61
C PHE A 665 29.68 15.19 21.93
N LEU A 666 29.81 14.38 23.00
CA LEU A 666 31.09 13.86 23.45
C LEU A 666 31.39 12.51 22.81
N PRO A 667 32.66 12.22 22.48
CA PRO A 667 33.05 10.96 21.89
C PRO A 667 32.88 9.79 22.87
N ALA A 668 32.43 8.66 22.35
CA ALA A 668 32.29 7.41 23.12
C ALA A 668 33.45 6.43 22.91
N ASP A 669 34.19 6.56 21.80
CA ASP A 669 35.33 5.69 21.47
C ASP A 669 36.63 6.17 22.15
N GLU A 670 37.45 5.23 22.65
CA GLU A 670 38.69 5.58 23.35
C GLU A 670 39.67 6.36 22.47
N ARG A 671 39.72 6.06 21.17
CA ARG A 671 40.60 6.74 20.23
C ARG A 671 40.15 8.18 19.98
N GLU A 672 38.85 8.41 19.82
CA GLU A 672 38.31 9.76 19.64
C GLU A 672 38.47 10.62 20.90
N ILE A 673 38.40 10.00 22.08
CA ILE A 673 38.70 10.65 23.35
C ILE A 673 40.17 11.09 23.40
N GLU A 674 41.11 10.24 22.98
CA GLU A 674 42.53 10.60 22.93
C GLU A 674 42.80 11.76 21.96
N GLU A 675 42.21 11.70 20.76
CA GLU A 675 42.33 12.76 19.74
C GLU A 675 41.73 14.10 20.22
N LEU A 676 40.58 14.07 20.90
CA LEU A 676 39.95 15.27 21.46
C LEU A 676 40.73 15.83 22.65
N ALA A 677 41.29 14.98 23.50
CA ALA A 677 42.13 15.39 24.63
C ALA A 677 43.39 16.13 24.13
N GLU A 678 44.03 15.63 23.08
CA GLU A 678 45.20 16.28 22.45
C GLU A 678 44.83 17.66 21.88
N LYS A 679 43.70 17.76 21.16
CA LYS A 679 43.21 19.05 20.60
C LYS A 679 42.90 20.10 21.66
N LEU A 680 42.36 19.67 22.80
CA LEU A 680 41.94 20.57 23.89
C LEU A 680 43.04 20.83 24.92
N GLY A 681 44.19 20.17 24.79
CA GLY A 681 45.30 20.29 25.74
C GLY A 681 45.00 19.70 27.12
N LEU A 682 44.16 18.66 27.18
CA LEU A 682 43.79 17.93 28.40
C LEU A 682 44.40 16.53 28.39
N SER A 683 44.51 15.89 29.56
CA SER A 683 44.84 14.46 29.60
C SER A 683 43.61 13.61 29.20
N PRO A 684 43.81 12.45 28.53
CA PRO A 684 42.72 11.52 28.23
C PRO A 684 41.94 11.08 29.48
N GLU A 685 42.60 10.97 30.64
CA GLU A 685 41.96 10.62 31.91
C GLU A 685 41.01 11.72 32.41
N GLU A 686 41.39 13.00 32.30
CA GLU A 686 40.53 14.13 32.66
C GLU A 686 39.30 14.20 31.76
N LEU A 687 39.47 13.97 30.45
CA LEU A 687 38.36 13.93 29.51
C LEU A 687 37.42 12.75 29.78
N LYS A 688 37.97 11.54 30.03
CA LYS A 688 37.17 10.36 30.44
C LYS A 688 36.38 10.62 31.71
N ALA A 689 36.95 11.33 32.69
CA ALA A 689 36.25 11.69 33.91
C ALA A 689 35.07 12.64 33.64
N LYS A 690 35.24 13.64 32.76
CA LYS A 690 34.15 14.55 32.36
C LYS A 690 33.05 13.86 31.58
N VAL A 691 33.40 12.99 30.63
CA VAL A 691 32.42 12.18 29.88
C VAL A 691 31.59 11.32 30.84
N ARG A 692 32.23 10.66 31.81
CA ARG A 692 31.53 9.88 32.84
C ARG A 692 30.65 10.73 33.75
N ALA A 693 31.07 11.96 34.08
CA ALA A 693 30.28 12.85 34.93
C ALA A 693 29.01 13.36 34.23
N LEU A 694 29.05 13.52 32.90
CA LEU A 694 27.91 13.94 32.08
C LEU A 694 27.04 12.77 31.60
N HIS A 695 27.47 11.53 31.85
CA HIS A 695 26.71 10.34 31.51
C HIS A 695 25.49 10.20 32.41
N GLU A 696 24.31 10.05 31.80
CA GLU A 696 23.05 9.90 32.50
C GLU A 696 22.46 8.50 32.29
N ALA A 697 21.76 7.98 33.31
CA ALA A 697 21.11 6.68 33.20
C ALA A 697 19.90 6.70 32.24
N ASN A 698 19.21 7.84 32.15
CA ASN A 698 18.08 8.05 31.24
C ASN A 698 18.21 9.43 30.56
N PRO A 699 19.04 9.54 29.50
CA PRO A 699 19.30 10.79 28.78
C PRO A 699 18.05 11.56 28.34
N MET A 700 17.00 10.83 27.95
CA MET A 700 15.72 11.40 27.53
C MET A 700 15.09 12.33 28.58
N LEU A 701 15.25 12.03 29.87
CA LEU A 701 14.64 12.79 30.98
C LEU A 701 15.66 13.62 31.77
N GLY A 702 16.89 13.72 31.28
CA GLY A 702 18.03 14.27 32.01
C GLY A 702 18.20 15.78 31.94
N HIS A 703 19.45 16.23 32.06
CA HIS A 703 19.87 17.62 32.07
C HIS A 703 20.01 18.17 30.64
N ARG A 704 18.86 18.56 30.09
CA ARG A 704 18.70 18.93 28.68
C ARG A 704 17.61 20.02 28.51
N GLY A 705 17.43 20.53 27.31
CA GLY A 705 16.40 21.54 26.99
C GLY A 705 16.45 22.80 27.87
N CYS A 706 15.29 23.31 28.31
CA CYS A 706 15.22 24.51 29.16
C CYS A 706 16.04 24.40 30.45
N ARG A 707 16.20 23.19 31.02
CA ARG A 707 16.98 22.97 32.26
C ARG A 707 18.44 23.33 32.03
N LEU A 708 18.97 22.96 30.87
CA LEU A 708 20.33 23.29 30.48
C LEU A 708 20.49 24.80 30.28
N GLY A 709 19.51 25.45 29.63
CA GLY A 709 19.48 26.90 29.46
C GLY A 709 19.35 27.68 30.77
N ILE A 710 18.68 27.13 31.79
CA ILE A 710 18.57 27.76 33.12
C ILE A 710 19.89 27.69 33.87
N VAL A 711 20.58 26.55 33.80
CA VAL A 711 21.88 26.36 34.48
C VAL A 711 23.00 27.11 33.76
N TYR A 712 22.95 27.17 32.42
CA TYR A 712 23.94 27.82 31.57
C TYR A 712 23.27 28.85 30.64
N PRO A 713 22.82 30.00 31.17
CA PRO A 713 22.05 30.99 30.43
C PRO A 713 22.80 31.58 29.23
N GLU A 714 24.13 31.57 29.25
CA GLU A 714 24.96 31.99 28.12
C GLU A 714 24.72 31.17 26.84
N ILE A 715 24.23 29.92 26.94
CA ILE A 715 23.90 29.09 25.76
C ILE A 715 22.67 29.67 25.05
N THR A 716 21.57 29.89 25.80
CA THR A 716 20.34 30.48 25.27
C THR A 716 20.59 31.89 24.74
N ALA A 717 21.37 32.69 25.46
CA ALA A 717 21.73 34.04 25.03
C ALA A 717 22.50 34.05 23.71
N MET A 718 23.46 33.15 23.52
CA MET A 718 24.20 33.05 22.26
C MET A 718 23.29 32.68 21.08
N GLN A 719 22.38 31.72 21.29
CA GLN A 719 21.43 31.33 20.24
C GLN A 719 20.46 32.46 19.90
N ALA A 720 19.93 33.16 20.91
CA ALA A 720 19.08 34.33 20.71
C ALA A 720 19.83 35.44 19.94
N GLU A 721 21.09 35.72 20.30
CA GLU A 721 21.92 36.72 19.61
C GLU A 721 22.11 36.33 18.13
N ALA A 722 22.45 35.06 17.84
CA ALA A 722 22.57 34.58 16.47
C ALA A 722 21.27 34.71 15.66
N ILE A 723 20.11 34.41 16.26
CA ILE A 723 18.79 34.52 15.63
C ILE A 723 18.49 35.98 15.27
N PHE A 724 18.62 36.89 16.23
CA PHE A 724 18.23 38.28 16.04
C PHE A 724 19.22 39.05 15.16
N GLU A 725 20.53 38.79 15.29
CA GLU A 725 21.52 39.39 14.36
C GLU A 725 21.25 38.95 12.92
N ALA A 726 20.98 37.66 12.69
CA ALA A 726 20.62 37.16 11.36
C ALA A 726 19.35 37.83 10.83
N ALA A 727 18.31 37.97 11.65
CA ALA A 727 17.05 38.61 11.25
C ALA A 727 17.24 40.10 10.92
N CYS A 728 17.99 40.84 11.75
CA CYS A 728 18.31 42.25 11.51
C CYS A 728 19.15 42.44 10.25
N GLU A 729 20.15 41.58 10.01
CA GLU A 729 20.97 41.62 8.80
C GLU A 729 20.14 41.36 7.54
N VAL A 730 19.30 40.31 7.53
CA VAL A 730 18.43 40.01 6.38
C VAL A 730 17.45 41.16 6.10
N LYS A 731 16.83 41.71 7.15
CA LYS A 731 15.92 42.85 6.99
C LYS A 731 16.63 44.09 6.44
N LYS A 732 17.85 44.37 6.90
CA LYS A 732 18.64 45.52 6.45
C LYS A 732 19.23 45.36 5.05
N GLU A 733 19.73 44.17 4.72
CA GLU A 733 20.40 43.88 3.44
C GLU A 733 19.40 43.64 2.30
N GLU A 734 18.33 42.89 2.55
CA GLU A 734 17.41 42.38 1.53
C GLU A 734 16.02 43.05 1.59
N GLY A 735 15.72 43.84 2.63
CA GLY A 735 14.42 44.48 2.83
C GLY A 735 13.28 43.51 3.15
N ILE A 736 13.60 42.29 3.59
CA ILE A 736 12.62 41.24 3.94
C ILE A 736 12.15 41.45 5.38
N GLU A 737 10.84 41.51 5.60
CA GLU A 737 10.27 41.47 6.96
C GLU A 737 10.31 40.03 7.49
N VAL A 738 11.26 39.76 8.38
CA VAL A 738 11.47 38.43 8.97
C VAL A 738 10.62 38.28 10.22
N HIS A 739 10.04 37.08 10.43
CA HIS A 739 9.23 36.75 11.61
C HIS A 739 9.84 35.55 12.38
N PRO A 740 10.91 35.77 13.17
CA PRO A 740 11.49 34.72 14.00
C PRO A 740 10.56 34.37 15.18
N GLU A 741 10.40 33.07 15.44
CA GLU A 741 9.69 32.54 16.59
C GLU A 741 10.66 31.68 17.41
N VAL A 742 11.01 32.11 18.61
CA VAL A 742 11.95 31.39 19.49
C VAL A 742 11.17 30.43 20.36
N MET A 743 11.53 29.15 20.32
CA MET A 743 10.83 28.08 21.02
C MET A 743 11.72 27.43 22.07
N ILE A 744 11.26 27.43 23.31
CA ILE A 744 11.94 26.79 24.44
C ILE A 744 11.47 25.32 24.57
N PRO A 745 12.39 24.33 24.54
CA PRO A 745 12.05 22.91 24.69
C PRO A 745 11.92 22.48 26.15
N LEU A 746 11.23 21.36 26.37
CA LEU A 746 11.16 20.58 27.61
C LEU A 746 10.56 21.30 28.83
N VAL A 747 9.78 22.35 28.62
CA VAL A 747 9.14 23.12 29.70
C VAL A 747 8.08 22.28 30.41
N GLY A 748 8.20 22.19 31.73
CA GLY A 748 7.23 21.55 32.61
C GLY A 748 6.54 22.51 33.58
N ASP A 749 7.09 23.71 33.81
CA ASP A 749 6.59 24.74 34.72
C ASP A 749 6.68 26.15 34.10
N VAL A 750 5.77 27.05 34.48
CA VAL A 750 5.73 28.42 33.94
C VAL A 750 6.99 29.22 34.29
N GLU A 751 7.61 28.98 35.45
CA GLU A 751 8.82 29.70 35.86
C GLU A 751 10.03 29.32 35.01
N GLU A 752 10.09 28.07 34.50
CA GLU A 752 11.14 27.64 33.58
C GLU A 752 11.07 28.41 32.26
N LEU A 753 9.86 28.62 31.74
CA LEU A 753 9.65 29.42 30.53
C LEU A 753 9.94 30.90 30.78
N ARG A 754 9.48 31.44 31.92
CA ARG A 754 9.69 32.86 32.27
C ARG A 754 11.17 33.20 32.35
N ASP A 755 11.99 32.33 32.95
CA ASP A 755 13.43 32.53 33.03
C ASP A 755 14.09 32.60 31.64
N GLN A 756 13.77 31.64 30.77
CA GLN A 756 14.34 31.59 29.42
C GLN A 756 13.83 32.72 28.53
N ARG A 757 12.54 33.08 28.63
CA ARG A 757 11.95 34.21 27.91
C ARG A 757 12.67 35.51 28.26
N ARG A 758 12.91 35.77 29.55
CA ARG A 758 13.64 36.97 29.98
C ARG A 758 15.00 37.09 29.27
N ILE A 759 15.75 35.98 29.19
CA ILE A 759 17.08 35.97 28.53
C ILE A 759 16.93 36.29 27.04
N VAL A 760 15.94 35.72 26.36
CA VAL A 760 15.68 35.97 24.94
C VAL A 760 15.30 37.44 24.71
N ASP A 761 14.40 37.98 25.53
CA ASP A 761 13.90 39.35 25.41
C ASP A 761 15.03 40.38 25.67
N GLU A 762 15.85 40.17 26.70
CA GLU A 762 17.02 41.02 27.01
C GLU A 762 18.02 41.05 25.84
N VAL A 763 18.34 39.89 25.25
CA VAL A 763 19.25 39.81 24.11
C VAL A 763 18.64 40.43 22.84
N ALA A 764 17.34 40.28 22.63
CA ALA A 764 16.65 40.91 21.50
C ALA A 764 16.78 42.43 21.56
N GLU A 765 16.52 43.04 22.74
CA GLU A 765 16.66 44.48 22.96
C GLU A 765 18.09 44.95 22.69
N GLU A 766 19.10 44.26 23.23
CA GLU A 766 20.51 44.60 23.03
C GLU A 766 20.92 44.56 21.55
N VAL A 767 20.45 43.55 20.80
CA VAL A 767 20.75 43.41 19.37
C VAL A 767 20.02 44.50 18.57
N PHE A 768 18.76 44.80 18.88
CA PHE A 768 17.99 45.82 18.17
C PHE A 768 18.56 47.22 18.36
N GLU A 769 19.00 47.56 19.58
CA GLU A 769 19.71 48.81 19.85
C GLU A 769 21.03 48.88 19.07
N ARG A 770 21.81 47.80 19.05
CA ARG A 770 23.11 47.71 18.34
C ARG A 770 22.94 47.91 16.84
N TYR A 771 21.89 47.36 16.24
CA TYR A 771 21.62 47.46 14.80
C TYR A 771 20.78 48.69 14.41
N GLY A 772 20.16 49.37 15.38
CA GLY A 772 19.25 50.49 15.16
C GLY A 772 17.99 50.09 14.39
N LEU A 773 17.54 48.85 14.57
CA LEU A 773 16.46 48.23 13.78
C LEU A 773 15.70 47.21 14.64
N GLU A 774 14.38 47.20 14.50
CA GLU A 774 13.49 46.30 15.24
C GLU A 774 12.90 45.23 14.31
N VAL A 775 12.85 43.99 14.82
CA VAL A 775 12.21 42.84 14.17
C VAL A 775 11.11 42.31 15.07
N GLN A 776 9.92 42.07 14.52
CA GLN A 776 8.85 41.44 15.28
C GLN A 776 9.14 39.96 15.49
N TYR A 777 9.21 39.53 16.75
CA TYR A 777 9.45 38.14 17.13
C TYR A 777 8.38 37.65 18.10
N LYS A 778 8.37 36.34 18.32
CA LYS A 778 7.55 35.71 19.38
C LYS A 778 8.39 34.75 20.19
N VAL A 779 8.08 34.63 21.47
CA VAL A 779 8.63 33.57 22.34
C VAL A 779 7.51 32.60 22.71
N GLY A 780 7.75 31.32 22.46
CA GLY A 780 6.82 30.25 22.77
C GLY A 780 7.52 29.03 23.34
N THR A 781 6.77 27.95 23.51
CA THR A 781 7.28 26.75 24.14
C THR A 781 6.83 25.49 23.42
N MET A 782 7.64 24.44 23.54
CA MET A 782 7.22 23.10 23.20
C MET A 782 6.40 22.52 24.35
N ILE A 783 5.22 21.96 24.04
CA ILE A 783 4.40 21.17 24.96
C ILE A 783 4.71 19.70 24.71
N GLU A 784 5.68 19.20 25.47
CA GLU A 784 6.21 17.83 25.31
C GLU A 784 6.43 17.08 26.63
N ILE A 785 6.19 17.76 27.76
CA ILE A 785 6.13 17.15 29.08
C ILE A 785 4.67 17.15 29.55
N PRO A 786 4.15 16.05 30.14
CA PRO A 786 2.75 15.98 30.54
C PRO A 786 2.38 17.07 31.54
N ARG A 787 3.31 17.47 32.42
CA ARG A 787 3.11 18.59 33.34
C ARG A 787 2.87 19.92 32.61
N GLY A 788 3.65 20.21 31.56
CA GLY A 788 3.44 21.42 30.75
C GLY A 788 2.07 21.46 30.07
N ALA A 789 1.52 20.29 29.71
CA ALA A 789 0.14 20.20 29.22
C ALA A 789 -0.91 20.35 30.34
N LEU A 790 -0.65 19.83 31.54
CA LEU A 790 -1.54 19.95 32.70
C LEU A 790 -1.62 21.39 33.25
N THR A 791 -0.53 22.15 33.17
CA THR A 791 -0.44 23.56 33.61
C THR A 791 -0.42 24.53 32.42
N ALA A 792 -1.00 24.13 31.29
CA ALA A 792 -0.93 24.90 30.05
C ALA A 792 -1.58 26.29 30.16
N ASP A 793 -2.55 26.47 31.06
CA ASP A 793 -3.19 27.76 31.35
C ASP A 793 -2.23 28.76 32.02
N GLU A 794 -1.33 28.28 32.88
CA GLU A 794 -0.26 29.09 33.47
C GLU A 794 0.85 29.36 32.45
N VAL A 795 1.31 28.32 31.75
CA VAL A 795 2.37 28.44 30.73
C VAL A 795 1.94 29.37 29.58
N ALA A 796 0.65 29.39 29.21
CA ALA A 796 0.11 30.29 28.19
C ALA A 796 0.13 31.77 28.57
N GLN A 797 0.35 32.12 29.85
CA GLN A 797 0.52 33.51 30.26
C GLN A 797 1.86 34.07 29.77
N GLU A 798 2.87 33.20 29.60
CA GLU A 798 4.22 33.56 29.18
C GLU A 798 4.51 33.13 27.73
N ALA A 799 3.81 32.15 27.18
CA ALA A 799 4.01 31.67 25.81
C ALA A 799 3.08 32.35 24.80
N GLU A 800 3.63 32.85 23.70
CA GLU A 800 2.85 33.42 22.59
C GLU A 800 2.37 32.35 21.58
N PHE A 801 2.95 31.15 21.63
CA PHE A 801 2.51 29.99 20.87
C PHE A 801 2.93 28.69 21.57
N PHE A 802 2.21 27.61 21.25
CA PHE A 802 2.57 26.24 21.62
C PHE A 802 2.92 25.42 20.38
N SER A 803 3.95 24.59 20.50
CA SER A 803 4.26 23.53 19.55
C SER A 803 4.23 22.20 20.27
N PHE A 804 3.42 21.24 19.83
CA PHE A 804 3.33 19.94 20.50
C PHE A 804 4.46 19.03 20.03
N GLY A 805 5.42 18.76 20.92
CA GLY A 805 6.46 17.74 20.72
C GLY A 805 5.89 16.36 21.01
N THR A 806 4.99 15.86 20.14
CA THR A 806 4.23 14.64 20.42
C THR A 806 5.10 13.39 20.58
N ASN A 807 6.32 13.39 20.05
CA ASN A 807 7.27 12.30 20.25
C ASN A 807 7.60 12.13 21.74
N ASP A 808 8.15 13.17 22.37
CA ASP A 808 8.50 13.16 23.79
C ASP A 808 7.26 13.14 24.69
N LEU A 809 6.16 13.79 24.28
CA LEU A 809 4.89 13.72 25.00
C LEU A 809 4.35 12.28 25.04
N THR A 810 4.44 11.53 23.93
CA THR A 810 4.00 10.13 23.88
C THR A 810 4.90 9.28 24.77
N GLN A 811 6.23 9.43 24.66
CA GLN A 811 7.18 8.68 25.48
C GLN A 811 6.93 8.87 26.98
N THR A 812 6.75 10.11 27.42
CA THR A 812 6.50 10.46 28.83
C THR A 812 5.10 10.08 29.31
N THR A 813 4.08 10.21 28.45
CA THR A 813 2.70 9.83 28.79
C THR A 813 2.55 8.32 28.96
N PHE A 814 3.17 7.54 28.06
CA PHE A 814 3.14 6.07 28.14
C PHE A 814 4.18 5.50 29.10
N GLY A 815 5.22 6.28 29.46
CA GLY A 815 6.37 5.79 30.21
C GLY A 815 7.22 4.81 29.39
N ILE A 816 7.31 5.04 28.07
CA ILE A 816 7.97 4.14 27.11
C ILE A 816 9.06 4.90 26.37
N SER A 817 10.31 4.42 26.51
CA SER A 817 11.43 4.82 25.65
C SER A 817 11.19 4.29 24.24
N ARG A 818 11.25 5.18 23.23
CA ARG A 818 11.08 4.79 21.83
C ARG A 818 12.15 3.80 21.37
N ASP A 819 13.38 3.97 21.84
CA ASP A 819 14.52 3.12 21.46
C ASP A 819 14.41 1.71 22.05
N ASP A 820 13.66 1.54 23.14
CA ASP A 820 13.42 0.25 23.79
C ASP A 820 12.08 -0.39 23.43
N ALA A 821 11.14 0.39 22.91
CA ALA A 821 9.76 -0.03 22.63
C ALA A 821 9.68 -1.25 21.72
N GLY A 822 10.61 -1.39 20.77
CA GLY A 822 10.65 -2.51 19.82
C GLY A 822 10.68 -3.89 20.48
N LYS A 823 11.18 -4.00 21.72
CA LYS A 823 11.28 -5.26 22.47
C LYS A 823 9.91 -5.84 22.88
N PHE A 824 8.88 -5.02 22.99
CA PHE A 824 7.57 -5.44 23.50
C PHE A 824 6.36 -4.86 22.74
N LEU A 825 6.52 -3.80 21.95
CA LEU A 825 5.42 -3.15 21.21
C LEU A 825 4.69 -4.13 20.28
N ARG A 826 5.45 -5.02 19.62
CA ARG A 826 4.88 -6.10 18.81
C ARG A 826 3.99 -7.04 19.63
N ALA A 827 4.42 -7.41 20.83
CA ALA A 827 3.64 -8.27 21.72
C ALA A 827 2.40 -7.56 22.30
N TYR A 828 2.41 -6.23 22.41
CA TYR A 828 1.23 -5.45 22.77
C TYR A 828 0.21 -5.54 21.63
N LEU A 829 0.61 -5.17 20.41
CA LEU A 829 -0.25 -5.24 19.21
C LEU A 829 -0.83 -6.64 18.97
N GLU A 830 -0.05 -7.70 19.22
CA GLU A 830 -0.50 -9.08 19.09
C GLU A 830 -1.50 -9.50 20.19
N LYS A 831 -1.51 -8.84 21.36
CA LYS A 831 -2.39 -9.17 22.50
C LYS A 831 -3.57 -8.22 22.70
N GLY A 832 -3.63 -7.13 21.93
CA GLY A 832 -4.66 -6.08 22.02
C GLY A 832 -4.22 -4.93 22.89
#